data_AF-A0A1V9YVF1-F1
#
_entry.id   AF-A0A1V9YVF1-F1
#
_cell.length_a   1.000
_cell.length_b   1.000
_cell.length_c   1.000
_cell.angle_alpha   90.00
_cell.angle_beta   90.00
_cell.angle_gamma   90.00
#
_symmetry.space_group_name_H-M   'P 1'
#
loop_
_entity.id
_entity.type
_entity.pdbx_description
1 polymer ?
#
loop_
_entity_poly.entity_id
_entity_poly.type
_entity_poly.pdbx_seq_one_letter_code
_entity_poly.pdbx_strand_id
1 'polypeptide(L)'
;MIEEAVGEVWELTNWVLNNVLGPCHTNDVRFISACLTSWVDRGLFHGIQWHKLGRCANALAEVLTLLNAHMPSWKANAKNTPVRKPPSDYAQFQQGAKSNSTVMHKSASTTGLSTMVANVPRRSRGSGVARIAALQQIQTTPAPHSEITPIPSVHLMQLRDKVRVFLNLVKSLFTSVDETDVLVTESKAISDRLTWILTQERGFMWDDDYINEQLTLLVFDSNAKTAVSHLHGLLMLQKSEAEPRSYDARRRLLFFVNSLFMDIPSAPLLEEMQSYSVMTPFYAEDILYSKADLESKRDGLDVHTLLYLQTLYKHDWENFIERVKPKKNLWKDSNAAQELRLWASLRGQTLARTVQGMMYGETAIRLLAELEQVPSSLIEDIIKTKFTYVVACQVYGRQKKNNDPKAKDIEYLLHRYPNLRVAYIDEVRVNYQKELSYFSVLVKGTENLFETVECYRIRLPGNPILGEGKPENQNHAIIFTRGEHIQTIDMNQDGYVEESLKMRNVLETFTKGKRPVTIVGLPEHIFTGSVSSLANYMALQETSFVTLGQRTLTRPLRVRMHYGHPDIFNKLFFMTRGGISKASRGINLSEDIFAGYNNCLRGGTVAFPEYIKCGKGRDVGMQQIYKFEAKLAQGAAEQSLSRDVYRLAHRLDFFKLLSFYYNHVGFYLSMSFVIWTVYVLVYIQLLRSLLGIEGIGGRESVILSPLQIMLGLVAFLTTAPMLATISVERGFKAAISEVLMVIVTGGPLYFLFHIGTKWFYFGQTLLAGGAKYRATGRGFVTKHSHFDDLFRFYASSHLYAGAEIAVALVIYFAFTQTTQYFELTWSLWLVVFSWMWSPFWFNPLAFEWSDVLEDARLWVKWLRGEGGNSNQSWLAWFKDENMYFVSLRPWAKACVFLKSIIYVFVGLAMLTSDDAYHSFNAVSSWLPLSVFLGLVALNLVVFFSMFSSKLNESGGVRFLKMIVVLFNMAAITFAISSVDGMLSCVIGVYYFAAALGLWMILFFGSDNRIAIALYFLHDCLLGAFCLGVIMILAAIYVPSKIQTWLLYNNALSRGVVIEDILRANSQLNDQDEELNYAQMKRLLMEQNRMLALFTNGSDSDQARSYESSLRSHVSDTDLSELKDATWKIQRILNEDTAAETKSTELEVPFHRVRRANSSDMMGSMLRGKPPVAFPRPPEKQ
;
A
#
# COMPACT_ATOMS: atom_id res chain seq x y z
N MET A 1 8.51 -32.24 -8.95
CA MET A 1 7.35 -31.53 -9.53
C MET A 1 6.57 -32.36 -10.56
N ILE A 2 7.05 -32.63 -11.79
CA ILE A 2 6.24 -33.41 -12.77
C ILE A 2 6.00 -34.85 -12.27
N GLU A 3 7.03 -35.50 -11.75
CA GLU A 3 6.92 -36.87 -11.19
C GLU A 3 5.98 -36.94 -9.98
N GLU A 4 6.07 -35.97 -9.06
CA GLU A 4 5.18 -35.86 -7.89
C GLU A 4 3.72 -35.61 -8.30
N ALA A 5 3.46 -34.73 -9.26
CA ALA A 5 2.10 -34.45 -9.73
C ALA A 5 1.48 -35.67 -10.44
N VAL A 6 2.27 -36.41 -11.21
CA VAL A 6 1.81 -37.68 -11.83
C VAL A 6 1.56 -38.74 -10.76
N GLY A 7 2.42 -38.82 -9.73
CA GLY A 7 2.23 -39.69 -8.57
C GLY A 7 0.95 -39.37 -7.80
N GLU A 8 0.67 -38.09 -7.57
CA GLU A 8 -0.54 -37.64 -6.87
C GLU A 8 -1.82 -37.96 -7.67
N VAL A 9 -1.82 -37.70 -8.99
CA VAL A 9 -2.92 -38.09 -9.87
C VAL A 9 -3.15 -39.61 -9.82
N TRP A 10 -2.07 -40.40 -9.81
CA TRP A 10 -2.12 -41.85 -9.73
C TRP A 10 -2.72 -42.35 -8.40
N GLU A 11 -2.24 -41.84 -7.28
CA GLU A 11 -2.73 -42.20 -5.94
C GLU A 11 -4.21 -41.82 -5.75
N LEU A 12 -4.58 -40.59 -6.11
CA LEU A 12 -5.97 -40.12 -6.01
C LEU A 12 -6.90 -40.91 -6.93
N THR A 13 -6.45 -41.23 -8.16
CA THR A 13 -7.23 -42.06 -9.10
C THR A 13 -7.49 -43.45 -8.51
N ASN A 14 -6.45 -44.10 -7.96
CA ASN A 14 -6.59 -45.40 -7.31
C ASN A 14 -7.50 -45.33 -6.08
N TRP A 15 -7.39 -44.28 -5.28
CA TRP A 15 -8.24 -44.10 -4.10
C TRP A 15 -9.71 -43.91 -4.49
N VAL A 16 -10.01 -43.05 -5.48
CA VAL A 16 -11.38 -42.84 -5.97
C VAL A 16 -11.96 -44.12 -6.57
N LEU A 17 -11.21 -44.83 -7.43
CA LEU A 17 -11.68 -46.07 -8.06
C LEU A 17 -11.95 -47.18 -7.04
N ASN A 18 -11.10 -47.34 -6.03
CA ASN A 18 -11.32 -48.35 -4.98
C ASN A 18 -12.58 -48.08 -4.15
N ASN A 19 -12.89 -46.81 -3.87
CA ASN A 19 -14.09 -46.45 -3.10
C ASN A 19 -15.37 -46.43 -3.96
N VAL A 20 -15.27 -46.11 -5.25
CA VAL A 20 -16.42 -46.16 -6.19
C VAL A 20 -16.78 -47.61 -6.54
N LEU A 21 -15.79 -48.42 -6.94
CA LEU A 21 -16.02 -49.82 -7.35
C LEU A 21 -16.26 -50.75 -6.16
N GLY A 22 -15.79 -50.37 -4.97
CA GLY A 22 -16.04 -51.05 -3.71
C GLY A 22 -15.27 -52.37 -3.51
N PRO A 23 -15.57 -53.11 -2.43
CA PRO A 23 -14.80 -54.29 -1.99
C PRO A 23 -14.82 -55.46 -2.97
N CYS A 24 -15.86 -55.61 -3.80
CA CYS A 24 -15.94 -56.67 -4.82
C CYS A 24 -14.82 -56.56 -5.86
N HIS A 25 -14.34 -55.34 -6.16
CA HIS A 25 -13.38 -55.05 -7.23
C HIS A 25 -12.03 -54.53 -6.72
N THR A 26 -11.89 -54.36 -5.40
CA THR A 26 -10.70 -53.75 -4.78
C THR A 26 -9.42 -54.55 -5.07
N ASN A 27 -9.52 -55.89 -5.09
CA ASN A 27 -8.36 -56.74 -5.38
C ASN A 27 -7.89 -56.59 -6.83
N ASP A 28 -8.82 -56.44 -7.78
CA ASP A 28 -8.50 -56.29 -9.20
C ASP A 28 -7.89 -54.92 -9.48
N VAL A 29 -8.43 -53.85 -8.88
CA VAL A 29 -7.85 -52.49 -8.97
C VAL A 29 -6.45 -52.45 -8.37
N ARG A 30 -6.23 -53.06 -7.20
CA ARG A 30 -4.91 -53.15 -6.57
C ARG A 30 -3.91 -53.95 -7.40
N PHE A 31 -4.35 -55.06 -7.99
CA PHE A 31 -3.50 -55.87 -8.86
C PHE A 31 -3.05 -55.07 -10.10
N ILE A 32 -3.99 -54.40 -10.78
CA ILE A 32 -3.70 -53.57 -11.95
C ILE A 32 -2.72 -52.44 -11.57
N SER A 33 -2.97 -51.77 -10.44
CA SER A 33 -2.10 -50.69 -9.94
C SER A 33 -0.70 -51.20 -9.58
N ALA A 34 -0.58 -52.36 -8.93
CA ALA A 34 0.70 -52.98 -8.58
C ALA A 34 1.51 -53.39 -9.82
N CYS A 35 0.87 -53.97 -10.84
CA CYS A 35 1.53 -54.29 -12.09
C CYS A 35 2.06 -53.03 -12.79
N LEU A 36 1.26 -51.96 -12.83
CA LEU A 36 1.67 -50.70 -13.46
C LEU A 36 2.78 -49.99 -12.68
N THR A 37 2.74 -50.02 -11.36
CA THR A 37 3.83 -49.50 -10.51
C THR A 37 5.12 -50.29 -10.75
N SER A 38 5.03 -51.62 -10.87
CA SER A 38 6.16 -52.48 -11.22
C SER A 38 6.72 -52.22 -12.63
N TRP A 39 5.90 -51.80 -13.59
CA TRP A 39 6.38 -51.38 -14.91
C TRP A 39 7.17 -50.09 -14.83
N VAL A 40 6.71 -49.13 -14.01
CA VAL A 40 7.41 -47.85 -13.78
C VAL A 40 8.76 -48.09 -13.11
N ASP A 41 8.82 -48.90 -12.04
CA ASP A 41 10.06 -49.21 -11.32
C ASP A 41 11.10 -49.92 -12.21
N ARG A 42 10.65 -50.72 -13.18
CA ARG A 42 11.50 -51.42 -14.16
C ARG A 42 11.81 -50.58 -15.41
N GLY A 43 11.25 -49.37 -15.54
CA GLY A 43 11.42 -48.52 -16.72
C GLY A 43 10.73 -49.04 -18.00
N LEU A 44 9.71 -49.89 -17.87
CA LEU A 44 9.05 -50.61 -18.97
C LEU A 44 7.83 -49.83 -19.51
N PHE A 45 8.09 -48.71 -20.20
CA PHE A 45 7.06 -47.77 -20.66
C PHE A 45 6.44 -48.09 -22.03
N HIS A 46 6.98 -49.06 -22.78
CA HIS A 46 6.54 -49.40 -24.14
C HIS A 46 5.24 -50.21 -24.19
N GLY A 47 4.83 -50.84 -23.08
CA GLY A 47 3.56 -51.57 -22.98
C GLY A 47 2.31 -50.69 -22.90
N ILE A 48 2.45 -49.36 -22.87
CA ILE A 48 1.36 -48.39 -22.74
C ILE A 48 1.22 -47.58 -24.04
N GLN A 49 0.03 -47.54 -24.62
CA GLN A 49 -0.27 -46.68 -25.77
C GLN A 49 -0.50 -45.21 -25.34
N TRP A 50 0.59 -44.46 -25.20
CA TRP A 50 0.58 -43.06 -24.72
C TRP A 50 -0.38 -42.11 -25.47
N HIS A 51 -0.57 -42.29 -26.78
CA HIS A 51 -1.49 -41.47 -27.57
C HIS A 51 -2.97 -41.61 -27.16
N LYS A 52 -3.37 -42.69 -26.49
CA LYS A 52 -4.73 -42.92 -25.97
C LYS A 52 -4.91 -42.45 -24.53
N LEU A 53 -3.83 -42.12 -23.82
CA LEU A 53 -3.87 -41.70 -22.41
C LEU A 53 -4.76 -40.45 -22.22
N GLY A 54 -4.67 -39.48 -23.14
CA GLY A 54 -5.52 -38.29 -23.10
C GLY A 54 -7.02 -38.59 -23.18
N ARG A 55 -7.43 -39.61 -23.95
CA ARG A 55 -8.84 -40.05 -24.01
C ARG A 55 -9.27 -40.72 -22.70
N CYS A 56 -8.38 -41.46 -22.06
CA CYS A 56 -8.63 -42.08 -20.76
C CYS A 56 -8.77 -41.03 -19.66
N ALA A 57 -7.90 -40.01 -19.66
CA ALA A 57 -7.97 -38.88 -18.74
C ALA A 57 -9.28 -38.10 -18.89
N ASN A 58 -9.72 -37.83 -20.13
CA ASN A 58 -11.01 -37.18 -20.37
C ASN A 58 -12.20 -38.03 -19.88
N ALA A 59 -12.19 -39.34 -20.11
CA ALA A 59 -13.24 -40.23 -19.62
C ALA A 59 -13.28 -40.31 -18.08
N LEU A 60 -12.12 -40.28 -17.42
CA LEU A 60 -12.04 -40.18 -15.96
C LEU A 60 -12.57 -38.84 -15.46
N ALA A 61 -12.23 -37.74 -16.14
CA ALA A 61 -12.73 -36.42 -15.81
C ALA A 61 -14.27 -36.37 -15.84
N GLU A 62 -14.91 -36.95 -16.87
CA GLU A 62 -16.37 -37.02 -16.95
C GLU A 62 -17.01 -37.77 -15.76
N VAL A 63 -16.38 -38.85 -15.29
CA VAL A 63 -16.82 -39.58 -14.07
C VAL A 63 -16.72 -38.66 -12.86
N LEU A 64 -15.60 -37.94 -12.71
CA LEU A 64 -15.37 -37.03 -11.59
C LEU A 64 -16.31 -35.81 -11.62
N THR A 65 -16.64 -35.29 -12.81
CA THR A 65 -17.60 -34.19 -12.97
C THR A 65 -18.99 -34.59 -12.45
N LEU A 66 -19.47 -35.80 -12.79
CA LEU A 66 -20.74 -36.32 -12.30
C LEU A 66 -20.73 -36.51 -10.77
N LEU A 67 -19.66 -37.11 -10.23
CA LEU A 67 -19.51 -37.27 -8.78
C LEU A 67 -19.52 -35.91 -8.08
N ASN A 68 -18.74 -34.95 -8.55
CA ASN A 68 -18.63 -33.63 -7.92
C ASN A 68 -19.96 -32.85 -7.94
N ALA A 69 -20.72 -32.95 -9.03
CA ALA A 69 -22.02 -32.29 -9.17
C ALA A 69 -23.09 -32.85 -8.21
N HIS A 70 -23.11 -34.18 -8.00
CA HIS A 70 -24.24 -34.83 -7.33
C HIS A 70 -23.97 -35.28 -5.88
N MET A 71 -22.70 -35.52 -5.48
CA MET A 71 -22.34 -35.94 -4.12
C MET A 71 -22.93 -35.03 -3.01
N PRO A 72 -22.94 -33.68 -3.10
CA PRO A 72 -23.52 -32.83 -2.06
C PRO A 72 -25.03 -33.05 -1.86
N SER A 73 -25.75 -33.29 -2.97
CA SER A 73 -27.18 -33.57 -2.97
C SER A 73 -27.45 -34.95 -2.36
N TRP A 74 -26.65 -35.97 -2.71
CA TRP A 74 -26.76 -37.30 -2.12
C TRP A 74 -26.50 -37.27 -0.61
N LYS A 75 -25.53 -36.48 -0.16
CA LYS A 75 -25.21 -36.31 1.28
C LYS A 75 -26.37 -35.68 2.05
N ALA A 76 -26.99 -34.65 1.49
CA ALA A 76 -28.09 -33.94 2.14
C ALA A 76 -29.37 -34.79 2.23
N ASN A 77 -29.58 -35.69 1.27
CA ASN A 77 -30.78 -36.51 1.20
C ASN A 77 -30.66 -37.86 1.93
N ALA A 78 -29.45 -38.29 2.28
CA ALA A 78 -29.22 -39.57 2.94
C ALA A 78 -29.63 -39.53 4.42
N LYS A 79 -30.60 -40.35 4.81
CA LYS A 79 -31.12 -40.46 6.18
C LYS A 79 -30.32 -41.41 7.07
N ASN A 80 -29.70 -42.43 6.48
CA ASN A 80 -28.95 -43.48 7.17
C ASN A 80 -27.63 -43.77 6.44
N THR A 81 -26.54 -43.94 7.19
CA THR A 81 -25.24 -44.39 6.67
C THR A 81 -25.13 -45.92 6.79
N PRO A 82 -24.95 -46.66 5.68
CA PRO A 82 -24.68 -48.09 5.75
C PRO A 82 -23.31 -48.35 6.42
N VAL A 83 -23.17 -49.48 7.11
CA VAL A 83 -21.88 -49.93 7.68
C VAL A 83 -21.15 -50.76 6.62
N ARG A 84 -19.86 -50.47 6.38
CA ARG A 84 -19.06 -51.17 5.39
C ARG A 84 -18.94 -52.66 5.75
N LYS A 85 -19.54 -53.53 4.94
CA LYS A 85 -19.50 -54.99 5.15
C LYS A 85 -18.11 -55.55 4.78
N PRO A 86 -17.63 -56.61 5.44
CA PRO A 86 -16.40 -57.29 5.04
C PRO A 86 -16.56 -57.94 3.65
N PRO A 87 -15.46 -58.09 2.88
CA PRO A 87 -15.50 -58.66 1.53
C PRO A 87 -16.14 -60.06 1.48
N SER A 88 -16.04 -60.83 2.57
CA SER A 88 -16.67 -62.14 2.73
C SER A 88 -18.19 -62.08 2.65
N ASP A 89 -18.82 -61.00 3.11
CA ASP A 89 -20.29 -60.89 3.17
C ASP A 89 -20.89 -60.60 1.79
N TYR A 90 -20.11 -59.97 0.90
CA TYR A 90 -20.44 -59.86 -0.52
C TYR A 90 -20.17 -61.16 -1.28
N ALA A 91 -19.25 -62.01 -0.80
CA ALA A 91 -18.90 -63.30 -1.38
C ALA A 91 -19.80 -64.47 -0.91
N GLN A 92 -20.35 -64.43 0.30
CA GLN A 92 -21.03 -65.57 0.96
C GLN A 92 -22.44 -65.87 0.43
N PHE A 93 -23.01 -65.08 -0.48
CA PHE A 93 -24.28 -65.41 -1.14
C PHE A 93 -24.12 -66.22 -2.44
N GLN A 94 -22.98 -66.90 -2.66
CA GLN A 94 -22.74 -67.73 -3.86
C GLN A 94 -23.38 -69.13 -3.82
N GLN A 95 -24.09 -69.52 -2.75
CA GLN A 95 -24.85 -70.78 -2.73
C GLN A 95 -26.26 -70.58 -2.19
N GLY A 96 -27.24 -70.52 -3.09
CA GLY A 96 -28.67 -70.56 -2.73
C GLY A 96 -29.59 -69.78 -3.67
N ALA A 97 -29.58 -70.08 -4.97
CA ALA A 97 -30.66 -69.62 -5.85
C ALA A 97 -31.91 -70.46 -5.59
N LYS A 98 -32.92 -69.89 -4.91
CA LYS A 98 -34.33 -70.25 -5.13
C LYS A 98 -34.96 -69.16 -5.97
N SER A 99 -35.47 -69.56 -7.13
CA SER A 99 -36.25 -68.74 -8.04
C SER A 99 -37.52 -68.23 -7.37
N ASN A 100 -37.82 -66.93 -7.54
CA ASN A 100 -39.20 -66.47 -7.68
C ASN A 100 -39.24 -65.43 -8.79
N SER A 101 -40.16 -65.67 -9.71
CA SER A 101 -40.37 -64.97 -10.97
C SER A 101 -41.02 -63.59 -10.78
N THR A 102 -40.48 -62.56 -11.43
CA THR A 102 -41.27 -61.41 -11.91
C THR A 102 -40.62 -60.74 -13.12
N VAL A 103 -41.24 -60.96 -14.28
CA VAL A 103 -41.35 -60.14 -15.51
C VAL A 103 -40.18 -59.19 -15.86
N MET A 104 -39.32 -59.63 -16.79
CA MET A 104 -38.50 -58.72 -17.62
C MET A 104 -39.22 -58.38 -18.92
N HIS A 105 -39.32 -57.09 -19.23
CA HIS A 105 -39.58 -56.62 -20.59
C HIS A 105 -38.34 -56.85 -21.46
N LYS A 106 -38.50 -57.62 -22.54
CA LYS A 106 -37.53 -57.75 -23.62
C LYS A 106 -37.58 -56.50 -24.51
N SER A 107 -36.43 -55.89 -24.79
CA SER A 107 -36.19 -55.22 -26.06
C SER A 107 -35.18 -56.04 -26.86
N ALA A 108 -35.52 -56.25 -28.12
CA ALA A 108 -34.90 -57.19 -29.02
C ALA A 108 -33.55 -56.68 -29.56
N SER A 109 -32.58 -57.59 -29.69
CA SER A 109 -31.79 -57.65 -30.92
C SER A 109 -31.61 -59.12 -31.32
N THR A 110 -31.89 -59.36 -32.59
CA THR A 110 -31.97 -60.63 -33.29
C THR A 110 -30.59 -61.08 -33.76
N THR A 111 -30.28 -62.36 -33.61
CA THR A 111 -29.93 -63.34 -34.68
C THR A 111 -29.04 -64.47 -34.16
N GLY A 112 -29.30 -65.69 -34.63
CA GLY A 112 -28.30 -66.79 -34.62
C GLY A 112 -28.62 -67.97 -33.71
N LEU A 113 -29.46 -68.87 -34.21
CA LEU A 113 -29.84 -70.16 -33.62
C LEU A 113 -28.78 -71.24 -33.86
N SER A 114 -28.89 -72.36 -33.11
CA SER A 114 -28.36 -73.73 -33.36
C SER A 114 -26.87 -73.96 -33.04
N THR A 115 -26.40 -75.06 -32.42
CA THR A 115 -26.93 -76.43 -32.20
C THR A 115 -25.99 -77.13 -31.20
N MET A 116 -26.51 -77.72 -30.11
CA MET A 116 -26.62 -79.17 -29.85
C MET A 116 -25.37 -79.95 -29.34
N VAL A 117 -25.64 -80.69 -28.25
CA VAL A 117 -25.18 -82.06 -27.93
C VAL A 117 -23.91 -82.25 -27.06
N ALA A 118 -24.21 -82.49 -25.77
CA ALA A 118 -23.97 -83.72 -25.00
C ALA A 118 -22.59 -84.14 -24.45
N ASN A 119 -22.73 -84.78 -23.28
CA ASN A 119 -21.91 -85.84 -22.68
C ASN A 119 -20.68 -85.48 -21.82
N VAL A 120 -21.00 -85.28 -20.54
CA VAL A 120 -20.43 -85.96 -19.34
C VAL A 120 -19.60 -87.21 -19.69
N PRO A 121 -18.38 -87.43 -19.12
CA PRO A 121 -18.32 -88.29 -17.92
C PRO A 121 -17.19 -88.07 -16.89
N ARG A 122 -17.63 -88.28 -15.62
CA ARG A 122 -17.09 -89.22 -14.59
C ARG A 122 -15.92 -88.83 -13.68
N ARG A 123 -16.28 -88.96 -12.39
CA ARG A 123 -15.62 -89.66 -11.26
C ARG A 123 -14.37 -88.95 -10.69
N SER A 124 -14.12 -88.95 -9.38
CA SER A 124 -14.38 -89.97 -8.35
C SER A 124 -14.29 -89.36 -6.93
N ARG A 125 -15.21 -89.82 -6.05
CA ARG A 125 -15.09 -90.18 -4.61
C ARG A 125 -13.87 -89.67 -3.83
N GLY A 126 -13.95 -89.25 -2.58
CA GLY A 126 -14.99 -89.33 -1.55
C GLY A 126 -14.39 -88.72 -0.27
N SER A 127 -15.17 -88.19 0.66
CA SER A 127 -15.44 -88.83 1.97
C SER A 127 -15.74 -87.67 2.92
N GLY A 128 -16.86 -87.71 3.66
CA GLY A 128 -17.16 -86.68 4.67
C GLY A 128 -18.64 -86.30 4.86
N VAL A 129 -19.59 -87.02 4.24
CA VAL A 129 -21.04 -86.70 4.35
C VAL A 129 -21.69 -87.33 5.60
N ALA A 130 -21.03 -87.28 6.76
CA ALA A 130 -21.61 -87.79 8.00
C ALA A 130 -21.52 -86.83 9.19
N ARG A 131 -21.15 -85.56 8.98
CA ARG A 131 -21.08 -84.56 10.07
C ARG A 131 -21.78 -83.23 9.80
N ILE A 132 -22.31 -83.02 8.60
CA ILE A 132 -22.97 -81.75 8.21
C ILE A 132 -24.50 -81.87 8.26
N ALA A 133 -25.04 -83.09 8.31
CA ALA A 133 -26.48 -83.36 8.40
C ALA A 133 -27.09 -83.13 9.81
N ALA A 134 -26.32 -82.63 10.78
CA ALA A 134 -26.77 -82.40 12.17
C ALA A 134 -26.75 -80.92 12.60
N LEU A 135 -26.52 -79.96 11.69
CA LEU A 135 -26.56 -78.52 11.99
C LEU A 135 -27.55 -77.73 11.10
N GLN A 136 -28.44 -78.41 10.38
CA GLN A 136 -29.45 -77.79 9.50
C GLN A 136 -30.80 -77.49 10.19
N GLN A 137 -30.79 -77.07 11.46
CA GLN A 137 -31.98 -76.58 12.15
C GLN A 137 -31.69 -75.34 13.02
N ILE A 138 -31.16 -74.28 12.40
CA ILE A 138 -31.33 -72.92 12.92
C ILE A 138 -32.04 -72.10 11.85
N GLN A 139 -33.27 -71.74 12.19
CA GLN A 139 -34.12 -70.82 11.45
C GLN A 139 -33.50 -69.42 11.59
N THR A 140 -32.74 -68.98 10.59
CA THR A 140 -32.26 -67.59 10.55
C THR A 140 -33.43 -66.69 10.18
N THR A 141 -33.79 -65.80 11.09
CA THR A 141 -34.64 -64.63 10.85
C THR A 141 -34.17 -63.84 9.63
N PRO A 142 -35.07 -63.25 8.83
CA PRO A 142 -34.65 -62.32 7.77
C PRO A 142 -33.95 -61.13 8.43
N ALA A 143 -32.74 -60.80 7.98
CA ALA A 143 -32.08 -59.56 8.40
C ALA A 143 -32.97 -58.36 8.04
N PRO A 144 -33.07 -57.33 8.90
CA PRO A 144 -33.84 -56.14 8.57
C PRO A 144 -33.22 -55.48 7.34
N HIS A 145 -34.04 -55.19 6.32
CA HIS A 145 -33.65 -54.34 5.21
C HIS A 145 -33.15 -53.00 5.79
N SER A 146 -31.86 -52.72 5.65
CA SER A 146 -31.34 -51.38 5.94
C SER A 146 -32.01 -50.41 4.98
N GLU A 147 -32.84 -49.50 5.50
CA GLU A 147 -33.44 -48.40 4.73
C GLU A 147 -32.34 -47.44 4.25
N ILE A 148 -31.65 -47.82 3.17
CA ILE A 148 -30.73 -46.94 2.43
C ILE A 148 -31.61 -46.00 1.61
N THR A 149 -31.33 -44.71 1.72
CA THR A 149 -32.07 -43.70 0.95
C THR A 149 -31.63 -43.81 -0.52
N PRO A 150 -32.53 -44.10 -1.47
CA PRO A 150 -32.13 -44.44 -2.83
C PRO A 150 -31.59 -43.21 -3.58
N ILE A 151 -30.35 -43.31 -4.08
CA ILE A 151 -29.83 -42.37 -5.09
C ILE A 151 -30.69 -42.51 -6.35
N PRO A 152 -31.08 -41.41 -7.04
CA PRO A 152 -31.88 -41.47 -8.25
C PRO A 152 -31.27 -42.41 -9.30
N SER A 153 -32.09 -43.35 -9.83
CA SER A 153 -31.66 -44.37 -10.80
C SER A 153 -31.01 -43.79 -12.06
N VAL A 154 -31.43 -42.59 -12.48
CA VAL A 154 -30.82 -41.83 -13.59
C VAL A 154 -29.34 -41.56 -13.35
N HIS A 155 -28.96 -41.15 -12.13
CA HIS A 155 -27.57 -40.87 -11.81
C HIS A 155 -26.73 -42.14 -11.73
N LEU A 156 -27.30 -43.25 -11.21
CA LEU A 156 -26.65 -44.55 -11.15
C LEU A 156 -26.32 -45.06 -12.56
N MET A 157 -27.26 -44.94 -13.50
CA MET A 157 -27.08 -45.34 -14.89
C MET A 157 -26.01 -44.50 -15.58
N GLN A 158 -26.06 -43.16 -15.43
CA GLN A 158 -25.06 -42.26 -15.99
C GLN A 158 -23.65 -42.55 -15.48
N LEU A 159 -23.49 -42.76 -14.16
CA LEU A 159 -22.19 -43.07 -13.57
C LEU A 159 -21.67 -44.42 -14.06
N ARG A 160 -22.53 -45.44 -14.12
CA ARG A 160 -22.19 -46.77 -14.64
C ARG A 160 -21.69 -46.70 -16.08
N ASP A 161 -22.38 -45.97 -16.94
CA ASP A 161 -21.98 -45.82 -18.34
C ASP A 161 -20.63 -45.10 -18.48
N LYS A 162 -20.40 -44.02 -17.72
CA LYS A 162 -19.12 -43.29 -17.75
C LYS A 162 -17.95 -44.11 -17.21
N VAL A 163 -18.15 -44.84 -16.10
CA VAL A 163 -17.13 -45.76 -15.56
C VAL A 163 -16.84 -46.90 -16.54
N ARG A 164 -17.87 -47.43 -17.23
CA ARG A 164 -17.71 -48.45 -18.27
C ARG A 164 -16.90 -47.92 -19.46
N VAL A 165 -17.16 -46.69 -19.91
CA VAL A 165 -16.38 -46.05 -20.97
C VAL A 165 -14.92 -45.88 -20.54
N PHE A 166 -14.68 -45.39 -19.32
CA PHE A 166 -13.32 -45.24 -18.76
C PHE A 166 -12.57 -46.58 -18.73
N LEU A 167 -13.15 -47.63 -18.14
CA LEU A 167 -12.49 -48.94 -18.01
C LEU A 167 -12.22 -49.60 -19.37
N ASN A 168 -13.10 -49.43 -20.36
CA ASN A 168 -12.87 -49.92 -21.72
C ASN A 168 -11.73 -49.16 -22.42
N LEU A 169 -11.62 -47.85 -22.21
CA LEU A 169 -10.51 -47.05 -22.73
C LEU A 169 -9.19 -47.44 -22.06
N VAL A 170 -9.18 -47.67 -20.75
CA VAL A 170 -8.02 -48.19 -20.01
C VAL A 170 -7.61 -49.56 -20.55
N LYS A 171 -8.55 -50.48 -20.80
CA LYS A 171 -8.26 -51.77 -21.44
C LYS A 171 -7.62 -51.60 -22.82
N SER A 172 -8.05 -50.59 -23.58
CA SER A 172 -7.49 -50.29 -24.90
C SER A 172 -6.07 -49.70 -24.88
N LEU A 173 -5.54 -49.31 -23.71
CA LEU A 173 -4.15 -48.87 -23.55
C LEU A 173 -3.16 -50.03 -23.67
N PHE A 174 -3.61 -51.26 -23.39
CA PHE A 174 -2.77 -52.44 -23.19
C PHE A 174 -2.91 -53.49 -24.32
N THR A 175 -3.75 -53.23 -25.33
CA THR A 175 -4.13 -54.23 -26.34
C THR A 175 -3.09 -54.55 -27.42
N SER A 176 -1.92 -53.90 -27.45
CA SER A 176 -0.95 -54.01 -28.57
C SER A 176 0.47 -54.39 -28.15
N VAL A 177 0.62 -55.35 -27.25
CA VAL A 177 1.94 -55.88 -26.89
C VAL A 177 2.27 -57.04 -27.83
N ASP A 178 3.43 -57.00 -28.49
CA ASP A 178 3.89 -58.06 -29.41
C ASP A 178 4.00 -59.40 -28.68
N GLU A 179 3.56 -60.51 -29.30
CA GLU A 179 3.46 -61.84 -28.65
C GLU A 179 4.78 -62.37 -28.06
N THR A 180 5.92 -61.80 -28.45
CA THR A 180 7.26 -62.17 -27.97
C THR A 180 7.77 -61.32 -26.80
N ASP A 181 7.01 -60.30 -26.38
CA ASP A 181 7.42 -59.36 -25.34
C ASP A 181 7.18 -59.93 -23.93
N VAL A 182 8.07 -59.59 -22.99
CA VAL A 182 8.01 -59.98 -21.57
C VAL A 182 6.73 -59.44 -20.91
N LEU A 183 6.17 -58.35 -21.44
CA LEU A 183 4.97 -57.71 -20.91
C LEU A 183 3.65 -58.40 -21.32
N VAL A 184 3.64 -59.35 -22.25
CA VAL A 184 2.41 -59.98 -22.77
C VAL A 184 1.60 -60.64 -21.67
N THR A 185 2.25 -61.39 -20.78
CA THR A 185 1.58 -62.10 -19.68
C THR A 185 0.96 -61.15 -18.67
N GLU A 186 1.66 -60.06 -18.34
CA GLU A 186 1.19 -59.05 -17.39
C GLU A 186 0.09 -58.17 -18.01
N SER A 187 0.23 -57.79 -19.28
CA SER A 187 -0.79 -57.05 -20.05
C SER A 187 -2.09 -57.84 -20.22
N LYS A 188 -1.98 -59.14 -20.55
CA LYS A 188 -3.14 -60.04 -20.65
C LYS A 188 -3.84 -60.18 -19.30
N ALA A 189 -3.08 -60.33 -18.21
CA ALA A 189 -3.65 -60.39 -16.86
C ALA A 189 -4.39 -59.09 -16.48
N ILE A 190 -3.86 -57.91 -16.83
CA ILE A 190 -4.54 -56.62 -16.64
C ILE A 190 -5.85 -56.57 -17.45
N SER A 191 -5.80 -56.99 -18.72
CA SER A 191 -6.97 -57.02 -19.62
C SER A 191 -8.08 -57.97 -19.12
N ASP A 192 -7.70 -59.14 -18.60
CA ASP A 192 -8.63 -60.12 -18.03
C ASP A 192 -9.30 -59.58 -16.75
N ARG A 193 -8.52 -58.94 -15.87
CA ARG A 193 -9.04 -58.29 -14.65
C ARG A 193 -9.98 -57.13 -14.95
N LEU A 194 -9.66 -56.28 -15.92
CA LEU A 194 -10.55 -55.22 -16.39
C LEU A 194 -11.85 -55.79 -16.99
N THR A 195 -11.76 -56.91 -17.71
CA THR A 195 -12.94 -57.61 -18.25
C THR A 195 -13.81 -58.15 -17.12
N TRP A 196 -13.20 -58.70 -16.06
CA TRP A 196 -13.91 -59.20 -14.89
C TRP A 196 -14.66 -58.09 -14.16
N ILE A 197 -14.05 -56.91 -13.96
CA ILE A 197 -14.73 -55.74 -13.37
C ILE A 197 -15.98 -55.36 -14.18
N LEU A 198 -15.92 -55.47 -15.51
CA LEU A 198 -17.01 -55.13 -16.42
C LEU A 198 -18.15 -56.17 -16.46
N THR A 199 -17.86 -57.45 -16.19
CA THR A 199 -18.82 -58.56 -16.36
C THR A 199 -19.37 -59.12 -15.04
N GLN A 200 -18.86 -58.70 -13.88
CA GLN A 200 -19.28 -59.23 -12.57
C GLN A 200 -20.74 -58.89 -12.23
N GLU A 201 -21.60 -59.92 -12.15
CA GLU A 201 -23.06 -59.79 -11.95
C GLU A 201 -23.48 -59.15 -10.62
N ARG A 202 -22.65 -59.27 -9.57
CA ARG A 202 -22.86 -58.62 -8.26
C ARG A 202 -21.87 -57.50 -7.96
N GLY A 203 -21.34 -56.90 -9.03
CA GLY A 203 -20.41 -55.79 -8.97
C GLY A 203 -21.06 -54.47 -9.39
N PHE A 204 -20.24 -53.42 -9.39
CA PHE A 204 -20.62 -52.05 -9.78
C PHE A 204 -21.36 -51.91 -11.14
N MET A 205 -21.27 -52.90 -12.04
CA MET A 205 -21.90 -52.81 -13.36
C MET A 205 -23.32 -53.37 -13.44
N TRP A 206 -23.77 -54.14 -12.46
CA TRP A 206 -25.00 -54.96 -12.57
C TRP A 206 -25.92 -54.88 -11.35
N ASP A 207 -25.38 -54.62 -10.15
CA ASP A 207 -26.16 -54.58 -8.90
C ASP A 207 -26.42 -53.13 -8.45
N ASP A 208 -27.67 -52.68 -8.54
CA ASP A 208 -28.08 -51.32 -8.17
C ASP A 208 -28.00 -51.07 -6.66
N ASP A 209 -28.29 -52.08 -5.83
CA ASP A 209 -28.22 -51.99 -4.37
C ASP A 209 -26.77 -51.86 -3.90
N TYR A 210 -25.86 -52.62 -4.52
CA TYR A 210 -24.43 -52.53 -4.28
C TYR A 210 -23.87 -51.13 -4.61
N ILE A 211 -24.21 -50.57 -5.78
CA ILE A 211 -23.73 -49.23 -6.17
C ILE A 211 -24.26 -48.18 -5.21
N ASN A 212 -25.54 -48.27 -4.85
CA ASN A 212 -26.17 -47.35 -3.92
C ASN A 212 -25.50 -47.39 -2.53
N GLU A 213 -25.14 -48.59 -2.05
CA GLU A 213 -24.36 -48.77 -0.82
C GLU A 213 -22.95 -48.15 -0.92
N GLN A 214 -22.20 -48.42 -2.00
CA GLN A 214 -20.83 -47.91 -2.17
C GLN A 214 -20.78 -46.38 -2.36
N LEU A 215 -21.68 -45.80 -3.16
CA LEU A 215 -21.72 -44.35 -3.35
C LEU A 215 -22.16 -43.62 -2.09
N THR A 216 -23.08 -44.20 -1.31
CA THR A 216 -23.43 -43.66 0.00
C THR A 216 -22.21 -43.67 0.92
N LEU A 217 -21.47 -44.78 1.01
CA LEU A 217 -20.23 -44.86 1.79
C LEU A 217 -19.18 -43.81 1.36
N LEU A 218 -18.99 -43.63 0.04
CA LEU A 218 -18.08 -42.62 -0.52
C LEU A 218 -18.48 -41.20 -0.11
N VAL A 219 -19.76 -40.85 -0.20
CA VAL A 219 -20.26 -39.50 0.11
C VAL A 219 -20.09 -39.13 1.59
N PHE A 220 -20.17 -40.13 2.48
CA PHE A 220 -20.00 -39.95 3.92
C PHE A 220 -18.54 -39.94 4.38
N ASP A 221 -17.60 -40.36 3.54
CA ASP A 221 -16.17 -40.16 3.80
C ASP A 221 -15.85 -38.65 3.86
N SER A 222 -15.12 -38.23 4.90
CA SER A 222 -14.70 -36.84 5.08
C SER A 222 -13.81 -36.34 3.93
N ASN A 223 -13.05 -37.25 3.30
CA ASN A 223 -12.04 -36.90 2.31
C ASN A 223 -12.53 -37.01 0.86
N ALA A 224 -13.66 -37.66 0.61
CA ALA A 224 -14.12 -37.97 -0.75
C ALA A 224 -14.38 -36.76 -1.63
N LYS A 225 -15.12 -35.76 -1.12
CA LYS A 225 -15.41 -34.54 -1.89
C LYS A 225 -14.13 -33.80 -2.25
N THR A 226 -13.21 -33.71 -1.31
CA THR A 226 -11.91 -33.05 -1.49
C THR A 226 -11.07 -33.79 -2.51
N ALA A 227 -10.92 -35.12 -2.35
CA ALA A 227 -10.15 -35.96 -3.26
C ALA A 227 -10.68 -35.93 -4.70
N VAL A 228 -12.00 -36.05 -4.89
CA VAL A 228 -12.64 -35.99 -6.22
C VAL A 228 -12.50 -34.60 -6.85
N SER A 229 -12.72 -33.53 -6.07
CA SER A 229 -12.56 -32.16 -6.58
C SER A 229 -11.10 -31.87 -6.94
N HIS A 230 -10.16 -32.35 -6.13
CA HIS A 230 -8.73 -32.16 -6.36
C HIS A 230 -8.26 -32.90 -7.62
N LEU A 231 -8.60 -34.18 -7.74
CA LEU A 231 -8.27 -34.99 -8.92
C LEU A 231 -8.91 -34.41 -10.20
N HIS A 232 -10.17 -33.98 -10.13
CA HIS A 232 -10.82 -33.30 -11.25
C HIS A 232 -10.08 -32.01 -11.64
N GLY A 233 -9.67 -31.23 -10.66
CA GLY A 233 -8.85 -30.04 -10.86
C GLY A 233 -7.53 -30.38 -11.58
N LEU A 234 -6.76 -31.34 -11.07
CA LEU A 234 -5.47 -31.74 -11.64
C LEU A 234 -5.57 -32.20 -13.10
N LEU A 235 -6.69 -32.83 -13.49
CA LEU A 235 -6.90 -33.33 -14.85
C LEU A 235 -7.46 -32.28 -15.83
N MET A 236 -8.28 -31.34 -15.36
CA MET A 236 -9.08 -30.46 -16.23
C MET A 236 -8.68 -28.98 -16.18
N LEU A 237 -7.93 -28.54 -15.17
CA LEU A 237 -7.54 -27.13 -15.05
C LEU A 237 -6.63 -26.73 -16.21
N GLN A 238 -7.09 -25.79 -17.03
CA GLN A 238 -6.22 -25.14 -18.00
C GLN A 238 -5.22 -24.24 -17.27
N LYS A 239 -4.03 -24.05 -17.83
CA LYS A 239 -2.99 -23.16 -17.25
C LYS A 239 -3.53 -21.77 -16.92
N SER A 240 -4.38 -21.20 -17.80
CA SER A 240 -5.02 -19.89 -17.60
C SER A 240 -6.03 -19.85 -16.46
N GLU A 241 -6.60 -21.00 -16.08
CA GLU A 241 -7.55 -21.13 -14.97
C GLU A 241 -6.85 -21.49 -13.65
N ALA A 242 -5.70 -22.17 -13.72
CA ALA A 242 -4.86 -22.50 -12.57
C ALA A 242 -4.06 -21.31 -12.05
N GLU A 243 -3.68 -20.37 -12.93
CA GLU A 243 -2.96 -19.17 -12.51
C GLU A 243 -3.87 -18.21 -11.71
N PRO A 244 -3.45 -17.75 -10.51
CA PRO A 244 -4.22 -16.76 -9.77
C PRO A 244 -4.46 -15.49 -10.59
N ARG A 245 -5.72 -15.03 -10.68
CA ARG A 245 -6.07 -13.79 -11.39
C ARG A 245 -5.40 -12.56 -10.77
N SER A 246 -5.25 -12.55 -9.45
CA SER A 246 -4.61 -11.45 -8.73
C SER A 246 -3.10 -11.42 -9.04
N TYR A 247 -2.62 -10.27 -9.53
CA TYR A 247 -1.20 -10.03 -9.76
C TYR A 247 -0.37 -10.26 -8.51
N ASP A 248 -0.86 -9.80 -7.36
CA ASP A 248 -0.11 -9.84 -6.11
C ASP A 248 0.02 -11.29 -5.59
N ALA A 249 -1.00 -12.13 -5.81
CA ALA A 249 -0.94 -13.56 -5.55
C ALA A 249 0.11 -14.26 -6.43
N ARG A 250 0.14 -13.98 -7.74
CA ARG A 250 1.15 -14.53 -8.67
C ARG A 250 2.56 -14.16 -8.25
N ARG A 251 2.81 -12.88 -7.97
CA ARG A 251 4.12 -12.37 -7.51
C ARG A 251 4.59 -13.05 -6.23
N ARG A 252 3.68 -13.20 -5.27
CA ARG A 252 3.93 -13.81 -3.96
C ARG A 252 4.31 -15.29 -4.10
N LEU A 253 3.46 -16.07 -4.77
CA LEU A 253 3.71 -17.50 -4.99
C LEU A 253 4.95 -17.75 -5.84
N LEU A 254 5.18 -16.95 -6.89
CA LEU A 254 6.38 -17.06 -7.71
C LEU A 254 7.66 -16.87 -6.90
N PHE A 255 7.69 -15.82 -6.04
CA PHE A 255 8.83 -15.61 -5.16
C PHE A 255 8.99 -16.75 -4.16
N PHE A 256 7.90 -17.19 -3.52
CA PHE A 256 7.94 -18.29 -2.57
C PHE A 256 8.54 -19.54 -3.20
N VAL A 257 8.02 -19.99 -4.34
CA VAL A 257 8.54 -21.17 -5.07
C VAL A 257 10.00 -20.99 -5.48
N ASN A 258 10.37 -19.84 -6.06
CA ASN A 258 11.75 -19.59 -6.46
C ASN A 258 12.71 -19.56 -5.26
N SER A 259 12.26 -19.04 -4.12
CA SER A 259 13.07 -18.94 -2.91
C SER A 259 13.42 -20.30 -2.31
N LEU A 260 12.58 -21.33 -2.51
CA LEU A 260 12.84 -22.69 -2.02
C LEU A 260 14.08 -23.34 -2.66
N PHE A 261 14.51 -22.85 -3.82
CA PHE A 261 15.73 -23.31 -4.51
C PHE A 261 17.00 -22.56 -4.05
N MET A 262 16.88 -21.61 -3.13
CA MET A 262 18.03 -20.91 -2.54
C MET A 262 18.68 -21.76 -1.44
N ASP A 263 19.85 -21.32 -0.95
CA ASP A 263 20.50 -21.92 0.22
C ASP A 263 19.70 -21.56 1.50
N ILE A 264 18.85 -22.49 1.93
CA ILE A 264 18.01 -22.36 3.13
C ILE A 264 18.54 -23.31 4.22
N PRO A 265 18.68 -22.87 5.49
CA PRO A 265 18.91 -23.76 6.62
C PRO A 265 17.87 -24.89 6.72
N SER A 266 18.30 -26.10 7.09
CA SER A 266 17.39 -27.19 7.40
C SER A 266 16.41 -26.77 8.50
N ALA A 267 15.13 -27.05 8.30
CA ALA A 267 14.11 -26.72 9.29
C ALA A 267 14.20 -27.69 10.48
N PRO A 268 14.21 -27.19 11.72
CA PRO A 268 14.03 -28.04 12.90
C PRO A 268 12.56 -28.49 13.02
N LEU A 269 12.32 -29.52 13.82
CA LEU A 269 10.97 -29.91 14.26
C LEU A 269 10.32 -28.75 15.02
N LEU A 270 8.99 -28.67 15.00
CA LEU A 270 8.29 -27.54 15.62
C LEU A 270 8.55 -27.43 17.13
N GLU A 271 8.73 -28.56 17.82
CA GLU A 271 9.08 -28.60 19.24
C GLU A 271 10.47 -28.00 19.52
N GLU A 272 11.42 -28.15 18.61
CA GLU A 272 12.79 -27.65 18.72
C GLU A 272 12.97 -26.23 18.18
N MET A 273 11.98 -25.73 17.41
CA MET A 273 11.99 -24.38 16.85
C MET A 273 12.20 -23.33 17.94
N GLN A 274 13.14 -22.40 17.71
CA GLN A 274 13.36 -21.26 18.60
C GLN A 274 12.12 -20.35 18.64
N SER A 275 11.84 -19.78 19.81
CA SER A 275 10.68 -18.90 19.99
C SER A 275 10.99 -17.47 19.54
N TYR A 276 9.99 -16.77 19.01
CA TYR A 276 10.15 -15.37 18.62
C TYR A 276 8.93 -14.52 18.98
N SER A 277 9.18 -13.25 19.27
CA SER A 277 8.15 -12.24 19.49
C SER A 277 8.19 -11.20 18.38
N VAL A 278 7.04 -10.84 17.83
CA VAL A 278 6.93 -9.67 16.96
C VAL A 278 6.59 -8.46 17.81
N MET A 279 7.17 -7.31 17.50
CA MET A 279 6.89 -6.04 18.16
C MET A 279 6.70 -4.93 17.13
N THR A 280 5.57 -4.23 17.23
CA THR A 280 5.23 -3.11 16.33
C THR A 280 4.99 -1.83 17.13
N PRO A 281 5.84 -0.79 17.01
CA PRO A 281 5.56 0.51 17.59
C PRO A 281 4.43 1.20 16.81
N PHE A 282 3.47 1.75 17.54
CA PHE A 282 2.30 2.42 17.00
C PHE A 282 2.05 3.73 17.76
N TYR A 283 1.66 4.79 17.06
CA TYR A 283 1.31 6.04 17.72
C TYR A 283 -0.15 6.41 17.48
N ALA A 284 -0.47 6.97 16.31
CA ALA A 284 -1.77 7.57 16.07
C ALA A 284 -2.24 7.40 14.62
N GLU A 285 -1.57 6.56 13.84
CA GLU A 285 -1.96 6.25 12.47
C GLU A 285 -3.33 5.57 12.40
N ASP A 286 -3.85 5.35 11.20
CA ASP A 286 -5.17 4.77 11.02
C ASP A 286 -5.14 3.26 11.24
N ILE A 287 -6.10 2.75 12.01
CA ILE A 287 -6.17 1.34 12.38
C ILE A 287 -7.01 0.58 11.36
N LEU A 288 -8.23 1.08 11.15
CA LEU A 288 -9.16 0.68 10.10
C LEU A 288 -9.69 1.96 9.45
N TYR A 289 -9.92 1.94 8.15
CA TYR A 289 -10.64 3.04 7.50
C TYR A 289 -12.06 3.11 8.03
N SER A 290 -12.50 4.33 8.36
CA SER A 290 -13.89 4.58 8.74
C SER A 290 -14.78 4.66 7.51
N LYS A 291 -16.10 4.59 7.71
CA LYS A 291 -17.07 4.85 6.63
C LYS A 291 -16.84 6.23 5.99
N ALA A 292 -16.59 7.24 6.82
CA ALA A 292 -16.34 8.60 6.36
C ALA A 292 -15.07 8.71 5.50
N ASP A 293 -14.02 7.94 5.82
CA ASP A 293 -12.79 7.93 5.02
C ASP A 293 -13.04 7.31 3.64
N LEU A 294 -13.79 6.19 3.60
CA LEU A 294 -14.09 5.45 2.37
C LEU A 294 -15.07 6.18 1.44
N GLU A 295 -16.01 6.94 2.01
CA GLU A 295 -16.96 7.79 1.30
C GLU A 295 -16.42 9.21 1.06
N SER A 296 -15.22 9.54 1.52
CA SER A 296 -14.66 10.88 1.27
C SER A 296 -14.30 11.05 -0.21
N LYS A 297 -14.82 12.11 -0.85
CA LYS A 297 -14.44 12.56 -2.20
C LYS A 297 -13.14 13.40 -2.14
N ARG A 298 -12.12 12.92 -1.42
CA ARG A 298 -10.87 13.67 -1.17
C ARG A 298 -9.77 13.40 -2.21
N ASP A 299 -10.03 12.50 -3.14
CA ASP A 299 -9.14 12.20 -4.25
C ASP A 299 -9.29 13.34 -5.27
N GLY A 300 -8.20 13.89 -5.82
CA GLY A 300 -8.26 14.98 -6.80
C GLY A 300 -9.08 14.65 -8.06
N LEU A 301 -9.41 13.37 -8.27
CA LEU A 301 -10.32 12.92 -9.33
C LEU A 301 -11.82 13.06 -8.95
N ASP A 302 -12.16 13.66 -7.80
CA ASP A 302 -13.50 13.76 -7.21
C ASP A 302 -14.18 12.40 -6.97
N VAL A 303 -13.39 11.35 -6.73
CA VAL A 303 -13.87 9.97 -6.61
C VAL A 303 -13.86 9.52 -5.15
N HIS A 304 -14.85 8.73 -4.76
CA HIS A 304 -14.86 8.07 -3.45
C HIS A 304 -13.69 7.09 -3.34
N THR A 305 -12.92 7.14 -2.25
CA THR A 305 -11.78 6.24 -2.01
C THR A 305 -12.15 4.76 -2.15
N LEU A 306 -13.38 4.37 -1.78
CA LEU A 306 -13.85 2.99 -2.00
C LEU A 306 -13.90 2.61 -3.48
N LEU A 307 -14.42 3.49 -4.34
CA LEU A 307 -14.52 3.23 -5.79
C LEU A 307 -13.12 3.16 -6.42
N TYR A 308 -12.19 3.99 -5.96
CA TYR A 308 -10.79 3.91 -6.35
C TYR A 308 -10.17 2.54 -6.01
N LEU A 309 -10.40 2.02 -4.80
CA LEU A 309 -9.90 0.69 -4.42
C LEU A 309 -10.57 -0.45 -5.19
N GLN A 310 -11.87 -0.33 -5.50
CA GLN A 310 -12.60 -1.32 -6.29
C GLN A 310 -12.07 -1.41 -7.72
N THR A 311 -11.74 -0.27 -8.34
CA THR A 311 -11.20 -0.22 -9.69
C THR A 311 -9.76 -0.72 -9.74
N LEU A 312 -8.92 -0.32 -8.77
CA LEU A 312 -7.53 -0.78 -8.67
C LEU A 312 -7.41 -2.29 -8.39
N TYR A 313 -8.34 -2.85 -7.60
CA TYR A 313 -8.33 -4.26 -7.17
C TYR A 313 -9.59 -5.02 -7.60
N LYS A 314 -10.01 -4.87 -8.86
CA LYS A 314 -11.25 -5.43 -9.41
C LYS A 314 -11.47 -6.93 -9.10
N HIS A 315 -10.47 -7.77 -9.38
CA HIS A 315 -10.58 -9.21 -9.11
C HIS A 315 -10.63 -9.54 -7.62
N ASP A 316 -9.92 -8.81 -6.78
CA ASP A 316 -9.99 -9.02 -5.34
C ASP A 316 -11.34 -8.54 -4.76
N TRP A 317 -11.97 -7.55 -5.39
CA TRP A 317 -13.32 -7.10 -5.04
C TRP A 317 -14.36 -8.17 -5.39
N GLU A 318 -14.26 -8.77 -6.58
CA GLU A 318 -15.10 -9.92 -6.99
C GLU A 318 -15.00 -11.06 -5.96
N ASN A 319 -13.78 -11.45 -5.58
CA ASN A 319 -13.52 -12.47 -4.56
C ASN A 319 -14.06 -12.09 -3.17
N PHE A 320 -14.06 -10.80 -2.82
CA PHE A 320 -14.62 -10.31 -1.56
C PHE A 320 -16.14 -10.43 -1.53
N ILE A 321 -16.82 -10.04 -2.61
CA ILE A 321 -18.28 -10.16 -2.73
C ILE A 321 -18.70 -11.64 -2.71
N GLU A 322 -17.95 -12.51 -3.39
CA GLU A 322 -18.18 -13.96 -3.36
C GLU A 322 -18.08 -14.53 -1.94
N ARG A 323 -17.12 -14.06 -1.13
CA ARG A 323 -16.90 -14.54 0.24
C ARG A 323 -17.93 -13.99 1.23
N VAL A 324 -18.21 -12.69 1.19
CA VAL A 324 -19.08 -12.02 2.17
C VAL A 324 -20.57 -12.21 1.86
N LYS A 325 -20.94 -12.37 0.58
CA LYS A 325 -22.33 -12.54 0.10
C LYS A 325 -23.31 -11.53 0.73
N PRO A 326 -23.06 -10.21 0.57
CA PRO A 326 -23.85 -9.18 1.25
C PRO A 326 -25.30 -9.13 0.77
N LYS A 327 -26.24 -8.80 1.66
CA LYS A 327 -27.66 -8.59 1.32
C LYS A 327 -27.87 -7.18 0.75
N LYS A 328 -27.90 -7.03 -0.58
CA LYS A 328 -28.08 -5.77 -1.35
C LYS A 328 -27.08 -4.65 -1.00
N ASN A 329 -27.20 -3.99 0.16
CA ASN A 329 -26.34 -2.87 0.57
C ASN A 329 -25.33 -3.31 1.65
N LEU A 330 -24.03 -3.18 1.36
CA LEU A 330 -22.95 -3.56 2.28
C LEU A 330 -22.98 -2.78 3.60
N TRP A 331 -23.36 -1.49 3.59
CA TRP A 331 -23.39 -0.66 4.79
C TRP A 331 -24.56 -0.96 5.74
N LYS A 332 -25.61 -1.65 5.28
CA LYS A 332 -26.79 -1.95 6.11
C LYS A 332 -26.58 -3.15 7.02
N ASP A 333 -25.72 -4.07 6.62
CA ASP A 333 -25.34 -5.22 7.42
C ASP A 333 -24.07 -4.88 8.21
N SER A 334 -24.16 -4.87 9.54
CA SER A 334 -23.05 -4.51 10.43
C SER A 334 -21.82 -5.38 10.19
N ASN A 335 -22.01 -6.68 9.93
CA ASN A 335 -20.91 -7.61 9.69
C ASN A 335 -20.26 -7.33 8.32
N ALA A 336 -21.08 -7.18 7.27
CA ALA A 336 -20.58 -6.84 5.94
C ALA A 336 -19.88 -5.48 5.89
N ALA A 337 -20.37 -4.50 6.65
CA ALA A 337 -19.75 -3.18 6.78
C ALA A 337 -18.38 -3.26 7.46
N GLN A 338 -18.24 -4.07 8.51
CA GLN A 338 -16.96 -4.27 9.20
C GLN A 338 -15.96 -5.03 8.31
N GLU A 339 -16.41 -6.06 7.59
CA GLU A 339 -15.58 -6.78 6.62
C GLU A 339 -15.20 -5.89 5.42
N LEU A 340 -16.06 -4.96 5.00
CA LEU A 340 -15.74 -3.96 3.98
C LEU A 340 -14.65 -2.99 4.45
N ARG A 341 -14.79 -2.46 5.67
CA ARG A 341 -13.76 -1.61 6.30
C ARG A 341 -12.43 -2.34 6.38
N LEU A 342 -12.44 -3.60 6.81
CA LEU A 342 -11.24 -4.44 6.87
C LEU A 342 -10.65 -4.65 5.46
N TRP A 343 -11.46 -5.07 4.48
CA TRP A 343 -11.01 -5.27 3.09
C TRP A 343 -10.30 -4.04 2.52
N ALA A 344 -10.86 -2.85 2.73
CA ALA A 344 -10.23 -1.62 2.29
C ALA A 344 -8.94 -1.32 3.07
N SER A 345 -8.95 -1.52 4.39
CA SER A 345 -7.80 -1.27 5.27
C SER A 345 -6.59 -2.14 4.93
N LEU A 346 -6.83 -3.39 4.50
CA LEU A 346 -5.78 -4.33 4.05
C LEU A 346 -5.09 -3.90 2.75
N ARG A 347 -5.65 -2.94 2.01
CA ARG A 347 -5.05 -2.35 0.79
C ARG A 347 -4.41 -1.00 1.04
N GLY A 348 -4.62 -0.42 2.22
CA GLY A 348 -3.98 0.79 2.70
C GLY A 348 -2.70 0.53 3.50
N GLN A 349 -2.22 1.59 4.17
CA GLN A 349 -1.11 1.55 5.13
C GLN A 349 -1.65 1.66 6.56
N THR A 350 -2.43 0.66 7.00
CA THR A 350 -3.16 0.65 8.28
C THR A 350 -2.60 -0.37 9.27
N LEU A 351 -2.85 -0.19 10.58
CA LEU A 351 -2.48 -1.19 11.61
C LEU A 351 -3.14 -2.54 11.35
N ALA A 352 -4.38 -2.58 10.86
CA ALA A 352 -5.06 -3.83 10.58
C ALA A 352 -4.31 -4.70 9.56
N ARG A 353 -3.72 -4.09 8.52
CA ARG A 353 -2.90 -4.79 7.53
C ARG A 353 -1.68 -5.43 8.17
N THR A 354 -0.93 -4.64 8.93
CA THR A 354 0.29 -5.09 9.62
C THR A 354 -0.01 -6.17 10.63
N VAL A 355 -1.11 -6.03 11.39
CA VAL A 355 -1.52 -7.04 12.36
C VAL A 355 -1.87 -8.35 11.69
N GLN A 356 -2.73 -8.30 10.67
CA GLN A 356 -3.09 -9.50 9.93
C GLN A 356 -1.86 -10.17 9.30
N GLY A 357 -0.97 -9.39 8.70
CA GLY A 357 0.27 -9.86 8.09
C GLY A 357 1.18 -10.59 9.07
N MET A 358 1.38 -10.04 10.28
CA MET A 358 2.25 -10.67 11.30
C MET A 358 1.58 -11.85 12.00
N MET A 359 0.25 -11.83 12.15
CA MET A 359 -0.51 -12.96 12.70
C MET A 359 -0.49 -14.18 11.79
N TYR A 360 -0.06 -14.06 10.54
CA TYR A 360 0.23 -15.23 9.70
C TYR A 360 1.36 -16.11 10.24
N GLY A 361 2.22 -15.60 11.15
CA GLY A 361 3.16 -16.42 11.90
C GLY A 361 2.46 -17.51 12.71
N GLU A 362 1.33 -17.20 13.35
CA GLU A 362 0.49 -18.17 14.06
C GLU A 362 -0.17 -19.15 13.08
N THR A 363 -0.72 -18.65 11.96
CA THR A 363 -1.33 -19.51 10.94
C THR A 363 -0.32 -20.50 10.35
N ALA A 364 0.91 -20.05 10.11
CA ALA A 364 1.99 -20.89 9.60
C ALA A 364 2.41 -21.97 10.61
N ILE A 365 2.55 -21.62 11.89
CA ILE A 365 2.86 -22.61 12.95
C ILE A 365 1.74 -23.64 13.08
N ARG A 366 0.47 -23.23 13.02
CA ARG A 366 -0.67 -24.14 13.07
C ARG A 366 -0.64 -25.13 11.90
N LEU A 367 -0.43 -24.64 10.69
CA LEU A 367 -0.31 -25.49 9.50
C LEU A 367 0.87 -26.46 9.60
N LEU A 368 2.03 -25.99 10.08
CA LEU A 368 3.19 -26.85 10.28
C LEU A 368 2.94 -27.92 11.35
N ALA A 369 2.23 -27.58 12.44
CA ALA A 369 1.86 -28.53 13.48
C ALA A 369 0.92 -29.63 12.95
N GLU A 370 -0.04 -29.26 12.11
CA GLU A 370 -0.93 -30.21 11.43
C GLU A 370 -0.15 -31.13 10.48
N LEU A 371 0.79 -30.58 9.70
CA LEU A 371 1.65 -31.35 8.80
C LEU A 371 2.60 -32.30 9.54
N GLU A 372 3.10 -31.90 10.71
CA GLU A 372 3.93 -32.72 11.60
C GLU A 372 3.10 -33.66 12.49
N GLN A 373 1.77 -33.70 12.31
CA GLN A 373 0.83 -34.57 13.03
C GLN A 373 0.85 -34.39 14.56
N VAL A 374 1.07 -33.16 15.01
CA VAL A 374 0.99 -32.79 16.43
C VAL A 374 -0.46 -32.97 16.92
N PRO A 375 -0.71 -33.57 18.10
CA PRO A 375 -2.06 -33.73 18.64
C PRO A 375 -2.81 -32.39 18.73
N SER A 376 -4.05 -32.34 18.24
CA SER A 376 -4.83 -31.08 18.14
C SER A 376 -5.01 -30.35 19.47
N SER A 377 -5.00 -31.06 20.60
CA SER A 377 -5.07 -30.47 21.94
C SER A 377 -3.82 -29.67 22.34
N LEU A 378 -2.65 -29.97 21.75
CA LEU A 378 -1.36 -29.34 22.08
C LEU A 378 -0.99 -28.19 21.13
N ILE A 379 -1.63 -28.11 19.96
CA ILE A 379 -1.28 -27.13 18.92
C ILE A 379 -1.34 -25.69 19.45
N GLU A 380 -2.41 -25.33 20.16
CA GLU A 380 -2.57 -23.98 20.71
C GLU A 380 -1.55 -23.64 21.80
N ASP A 381 -1.13 -24.62 22.58
CA ASP A 381 -0.12 -24.43 23.62
C ASP A 381 1.28 -24.27 23.01
N ILE A 382 1.59 -25.03 21.95
CA ILE A 382 2.83 -24.87 21.18
C ILE A 382 2.86 -23.48 20.53
N ILE A 383 1.77 -23.04 19.89
CA ILE A 383 1.69 -21.69 19.30
C ILE A 383 2.01 -20.63 20.34
N LYS A 384 1.38 -20.67 21.52
CA LYS A 384 1.60 -19.70 22.60
C LYS A 384 3.03 -19.69 23.15
N THR A 385 3.74 -20.82 23.08
CA THR A 385 5.16 -20.90 23.51
C THR A 385 6.12 -20.44 22.43
N LYS A 386 5.80 -20.63 21.14
CA LYS A 386 6.68 -20.32 20.02
C LYS A 386 6.51 -18.91 19.46
N PHE A 387 5.31 -18.35 19.50
CA PHE A 387 5.00 -17.07 18.88
C PHE A 387 4.16 -16.16 19.78
N THR A 388 4.54 -14.88 19.83
CA THR A 388 3.74 -13.83 20.50
C THR A 388 3.84 -12.53 19.73
N TYR A 389 2.76 -11.76 19.65
CA TYR A 389 2.79 -10.46 18.98
C TYR A 389 2.34 -9.33 19.92
N VAL A 390 3.18 -8.30 20.07
CA VAL A 390 2.93 -7.13 20.92
C VAL A 390 2.93 -5.85 20.08
N VAL A 391 1.79 -5.15 20.06
CA VAL A 391 1.69 -3.80 19.50
C VAL A 391 1.90 -2.78 20.62
N ALA A 392 2.92 -1.93 20.50
CA ALA A 392 3.24 -0.90 21.48
C ALA A 392 2.55 0.42 21.09
N CYS A 393 1.37 0.67 21.67
CA CYS A 393 0.58 1.88 21.46
C CYS A 393 0.58 2.76 22.71
N GLN A 394 1.56 3.66 22.86
CA GLN A 394 1.66 4.51 24.06
C GLN A 394 0.39 5.32 24.38
N VAL A 395 -0.42 5.71 23.39
CA VAL A 395 -1.60 6.57 23.58
C VAL A 395 -2.91 5.81 23.81
N TYR A 396 -2.93 4.47 23.69
CA TYR A 396 -4.18 3.68 23.79
C TYR A 396 -4.95 3.95 25.09
N GLY A 397 -4.25 4.07 26.23
CA GLY A 397 -4.89 4.39 27.51
C GLY A 397 -5.63 5.73 27.50
N ARG A 398 -5.10 6.74 26.79
CA ARG A 398 -5.76 8.05 26.63
C ARG A 398 -6.91 7.98 25.62
N GLN A 399 -6.73 7.26 24.51
CA GLN A 399 -7.78 7.03 23.51
C GLN A 399 -9.00 6.34 24.13
N LYS A 400 -8.76 5.31 24.95
CA LYS A 400 -9.81 4.59 25.67
C LYS A 400 -10.57 5.48 26.65
N LYS A 401 -9.85 6.29 27.46
CA LYS A 401 -10.45 7.26 28.39
C LYS A 401 -11.28 8.34 27.67
N ASN A 402 -10.87 8.74 26.46
CA ASN A 402 -11.53 9.76 25.65
C ASN A 402 -12.64 9.20 24.74
N ASN A 403 -12.92 7.90 24.78
CA ASN A 403 -13.88 7.21 23.90
C ASN A 403 -13.61 7.45 22.39
N ASP A 404 -12.33 7.48 22.02
CA ASP A 404 -11.88 7.64 20.64
C ASP A 404 -12.29 6.39 19.81
N PRO A 405 -12.90 6.53 18.62
CA PRO A 405 -13.18 5.41 17.71
C PRO A 405 -11.97 4.49 17.47
N LYS A 406 -10.75 5.04 17.45
CA LYS A 406 -9.50 4.28 17.30
C LYS A 406 -9.31 3.24 18.42
N ALA A 407 -9.71 3.53 19.65
CA ALA A 407 -9.63 2.55 20.73
C ALA A 407 -10.53 1.32 20.46
N LYS A 408 -11.73 1.53 19.90
CA LYS A 408 -12.67 0.46 19.54
C LYS A 408 -12.13 -0.40 18.40
N ASP A 409 -11.47 0.21 17.42
CA ASP A 409 -10.83 -0.51 16.32
C ASP A 409 -9.64 -1.36 16.81
N ILE A 410 -8.88 -0.90 17.81
CA ILE A 410 -7.83 -1.71 18.48
C ILE A 410 -8.45 -2.89 19.24
N GLU A 411 -9.53 -2.66 19.98
CA GLU A 411 -10.25 -3.72 20.68
C GLU A 411 -10.78 -4.77 19.71
N TYR A 412 -11.34 -4.37 18.57
CA TYR A 412 -11.75 -5.29 17.50
C TYR A 412 -10.59 -6.20 17.04
N LEU A 413 -9.38 -5.65 16.85
CA LEU A 413 -8.21 -6.45 16.48
C LEU A 413 -7.79 -7.42 17.60
N LEU A 414 -7.85 -6.99 18.87
CA LEU A 414 -7.55 -7.84 20.04
C LEU A 414 -8.53 -9.02 20.17
N HIS A 415 -9.79 -8.84 19.80
CA HIS A 415 -10.79 -9.93 19.78
C HIS A 415 -10.64 -10.85 18.56
N ARG A 416 -10.28 -10.29 17.40
CA ARG A 416 -10.08 -11.08 16.18
C ARG A 416 -8.84 -11.98 16.27
N TYR A 417 -7.81 -11.55 17.01
CA TYR A 417 -6.54 -12.26 17.14
C TYR A 417 -6.22 -12.53 18.62
N PRO A 418 -6.56 -13.71 19.17
CA PRO A 418 -6.42 -14.00 20.60
C PRO A 418 -5.00 -13.89 21.16
N ASN A 419 -3.98 -14.14 20.35
CA ASN A 419 -2.57 -14.05 20.75
C ASN A 419 -1.96 -12.64 20.55
N LEU A 420 -2.70 -11.70 19.97
CA LEU A 420 -2.32 -10.30 19.89
C LEU A 420 -2.40 -9.64 21.27
N ARG A 421 -1.38 -8.87 21.62
CA ARG A 421 -1.37 -8.05 22.84
C ARG A 421 -1.06 -6.60 22.51
N VAL A 422 -1.60 -5.69 23.32
CA VAL A 422 -1.31 -4.26 23.21
C VAL A 422 -0.63 -3.78 24.49
N ALA A 423 0.53 -3.17 24.34
CA ALA A 423 1.24 -2.49 25.41
C ALA A 423 1.02 -0.98 25.29
N TYR A 424 0.73 -0.29 26.39
CA TYR A 424 0.55 1.16 26.40
C TYR A 424 1.08 1.80 27.69
N ILE A 425 1.16 3.13 27.68
CA ILE A 425 1.56 3.92 28.85
C ILE A 425 0.30 4.51 29.48
N ASP A 426 0.06 4.18 30.75
CA ASP A 426 -1.04 4.72 31.53
C ASP A 426 -0.54 5.85 32.45
N GLU A 427 -1.21 7.00 32.37
CA GLU A 427 -0.94 8.17 33.20
C GLU A 427 -1.99 8.25 34.30
N VAL A 428 -1.55 8.14 35.55
CA VAL A 428 -2.41 8.18 36.74
C VAL A 428 -1.99 9.35 37.63
N ARG A 429 -2.96 10.18 38.02
CA ARG A 429 -2.75 11.27 38.98
C ARG A 429 -2.83 10.69 40.39
N VAL A 430 -1.74 10.77 41.16
CA VAL A 430 -1.64 10.10 42.47
C VAL A 430 -2.02 11.02 43.64
N ASN A 431 -1.74 12.32 43.54
CA ASN A 431 -1.93 13.27 44.64
C ASN A 431 -2.74 14.53 44.22
N TYR A 432 -3.30 15.24 45.21
CA TYR A 432 -3.96 16.55 45.04
C TYR A 432 -3.03 17.61 44.42
N GLN A 433 -1.71 17.44 44.59
CA GLN A 433 -0.65 18.27 43.99
C GLN A 433 -0.40 18.01 42.48
N LYS A 434 -1.22 17.18 41.82
CA LYS A 434 -1.17 16.87 40.38
C LYS A 434 0.10 16.13 39.88
N GLU A 435 0.86 15.48 40.76
CA GLU A 435 1.97 14.62 40.31
C GLU A 435 1.45 13.41 39.52
N LEU A 436 2.03 13.20 38.33
CA LEU A 436 1.70 12.10 37.42
C LEU A 436 2.62 10.91 37.69
N SER A 437 2.04 9.75 37.95
CA SER A 437 2.74 8.46 37.88
C SER A 437 2.45 7.77 36.57
N TYR A 438 3.48 7.14 36.01
CA TYR A 438 3.43 6.47 34.72
C TYR A 438 3.53 4.96 34.92
N PHE A 439 2.72 4.20 34.17
CA PHE A 439 2.73 2.74 34.20
C PHE A 439 2.84 2.18 32.79
N SER A 440 3.65 1.14 32.61
CA SER A 440 3.62 0.29 31.41
C SER A 440 2.59 -0.81 31.63
N VAL A 441 1.57 -0.88 30.79
CA VAL A 441 0.43 -1.81 30.93
C VAL A 441 0.34 -2.70 29.69
N LEU A 442 0.09 -4.00 29.90
CA LEU A 442 -0.15 -4.97 28.82
C LEU A 442 -1.60 -5.44 28.90
N VAL A 443 -2.34 -5.36 27.79
CA VAL A 443 -3.72 -5.85 27.67
C VAL A 443 -3.86 -6.95 26.61
N LYS A 444 -4.89 -7.77 26.77
CA LYS A 444 -5.35 -8.77 25.80
C LYS A 444 -6.88 -8.69 25.64
N GLY A 445 -7.41 -9.16 24.52
CA GLY A 445 -8.85 -9.35 24.33
C GLY A 445 -9.37 -10.57 25.10
N THR A 446 -10.66 -10.56 25.45
CA THR A 446 -11.39 -11.73 25.98
C THR A 446 -12.32 -12.33 24.92
N GLU A 447 -13.06 -13.38 25.27
CA GLU A 447 -14.10 -13.96 24.43
C GLU A 447 -15.30 -13.01 24.24
N ASN A 448 -15.53 -12.10 25.20
CA ASN A 448 -16.56 -11.08 25.11
C ASN A 448 -16.08 -9.90 24.27
N LEU A 449 -16.73 -9.63 23.14
CA LEU A 449 -16.44 -8.44 22.33
C LEU A 449 -16.50 -7.15 23.16
N PHE A 450 -15.50 -6.28 22.98
CA PHE A 450 -15.28 -4.99 23.66
C PHE A 450 -14.82 -5.07 25.12
N GLU A 451 -14.45 -6.25 25.62
CA GLU A 451 -13.86 -6.42 26.94
C GLU A 451 -12.36 -6.75 26.84
N THR A 452 -11.53 -5.97 27.51
CA THR A 452 -10.07 -6.15 27.53
C THR A 452 -9.59 -6.40 28.96
N VAL A 453 -8.69 -7.38 29.11
CA VAL A 453 -8.10 -7.75 30.40
C VAL A 453 -6.68 -7.23 30.48
N GLU A 454 -6.39 -6.50 31.56
CA GLU A 454 -5.04 -6.11 31.93
C GLU A 454 -4.26 -7.33 32.44
N CYS A 455 -3.21 -7.71 31.71
CA CYS A 455 -2.35 -8.83 32.06
C CYS A 455 -1.26 -8.42 33.07
N TYR A 456 -0.67 -7.25 32.87
CA TYR A 456 0.41 -6.72 33.70
C TYR A 456 0.30 -5.21 33.79
N ARG A 457 0.63 -4.66 34.97
CA ARG A 457 0.84 -3.21 35.20
C ARG A 457 2.15 -3.03 35.95
N ILE A 458 3.09 -2.29 35.36
CA ILE A 458 4.42 -2.05 35.92
C ILE A 458 4.62 -0.55 36.09
N ARG A 459 4.94 -0.10 37.31
CA ARG A 459 5.22 1.31 37.58
C ARG A 459 6.57 1.72 36.97
N LEU A 460 6.57 2.82 36.23
CA LEU A 460 7.77 3.41 35.63
C LEU A 460 8.38 4.46 36.59
N PRO A 461 9.70 4.69 36.53
CA PRO A 461 10.39 5.64 37.41
C PRO A 461 10.06 7.11 37.11
N GLY A 462 9.48 7.40 35.95
CA GLY A 462 9.11 8.75 35.51
C GLY A 462 8.43 8.71 34.15
N ASN A 463 8.27 9.87 33.50
CA ASN A 463 7.75 9.95 32.15
C ASN A 463 8.74 9.25 31.19
N PRO A 464 8.35 8.14 30.53
CA PRO A 464 9.25 7.43 29.62
C PRO A 464 9.44 8.16 28.28
N ILE A 465 8.56 9.10 27.91
CA ILE A 465 8.54 9.76 26.61
C ILE A 465 9.57 10.91 26.59
N LEU A 466 10.75 10.67 26.00
CA LEU A 466 11.86 11.62 25.94
C LEU A 466 11.98 12.32 24.58
N GLY A 467 11.77 11.60 23.49
CA GLY A 467 11.91 12.06 22.11
C GLY A 467 10.63 11.87 21.27
N GLU A 468 10.81 11.30 20.07
CA GLU A 468 9.77 11.20 19.03
C GLU A 468 8.71 10.12 19.29
N GLY A 469 8.89 9.26 20.29
CA GLY A 469 7.91 8.26 20.74
C GLY A 469 8.15 6.84 20.22
N LYS A 470 8.69 6.65 19.01
CA LYS A 470 9.01 5.31 18.47
C LYS A 470 10.03 4.54 19.33
N PRO A 471 11.22 5.08 19.68
CA PRO A 471 12.16 4.34 20.52
C PRO A 471 11.61 4.09 21.92
N GLU A 472 10.81 5.00 22.47
CA GLU A 472 10.17 4.83 23.78
C GLU A 472 9.11 3.73 23.76
N ASN A 473 8.27 3.68 22.72
CA ASN A 473 7.32 2.60 22.44
C ASN A 473 8.00 1.22 22.47
N GLN A 474 9.09 1.08 21.72
CA GLN A 474 9.82 -0.20 21.67
C GLN A 474 10.44 -0.55 23.02
N ASN A 475 11.10 0.41 23.68
CA ASN A 475 11.82 0.15 24.92
C ASN A 475 10.89 -0.16 26.10
N HIS A 476 9.71 0.47 26.21
CA HIS A 476 8.78 0.14 27.30
C HIS A 476 8.03 -1.19 27.06
N ALA A 477 7.84 -1.58 25.78
CA ALA A 477 7.10 -2.79 25.42
C ALA A 477 7.99 -4.05 25.39
N ILE A 478 9.32 -3.90 25.24
CA ILE A 478 10.25 -5.04 25.11
C ILE A 478 10.14 -6.04 26.27
N ILE A 479 9.82 -5.58 27.49
CA ILE A 479 9.66 -6.40 28.70
C ILE A 479 8.49 -7.38 28.62
N PHE A 480 7.50 -7.10 27.75
CA PHE A 480 6.32 -7.95 27.55
C PHE A 480 6.49 -8.99 26.45
N THR A 481 7.53 -8.87 25.63
CA THR A 481 7.89 -9.92 24.68
C THR A 481 8.37 -11.17 25.43
N ARG A 482 8.14 -12.37 24.91
CA ARG A 482 8.50 -13.64 25.57
C ARG A 482 9.42 -14.55 24.76
N GLY A 483 9.47 -14.42 23.45
CA GLY A 483 10.36 -15.19 22.59
C GLY A 483 11.84 -14.92 22.86
N GLU A 484 12.68 -15.88 22.50
CA GLU A 484 14.15 -15.80 22.53
C GLU A 484 14.68 -14.77 21.53
N HIS A 485 13.95 -14.58 20.43
CA HIS A 485 14.21 -13.57 19.41
C HIS A 485 13.10 -12.53 19.37
N ILE A 486 13.43 -11.31 18.97
CA ILE A 486 12.45 -10.23 18.76
C ILE A 486 12.55 -9.73 17.33
N GLN A 487 11.46 -9.85 16.58
CA GLN A 487 11.30 -9.18 15.30
C GLN A 487 10.66 -7.81 15.52
N THR A 488 11.32 -6.77 15.04
CA THR A 488 10.77 -5.42 15.06
C THR A 488 10.09 -5.16 13.72
N ILE A 489 8.80 -4.80 13.72
CA ILE A 489 8.02 -4.49 12.51
C ILE A 489 7.49 -3.05 12.54
N ASP A 490 7.68 -2.26 11.48
CA ASP A 490 7.09 -0.93 11.37
C ASP A 490 5.58 -1.04 11.10
N MET A 491 4.81 -0.04 11.54
CA MET A 491 3.35 0.01 11.39
C MET A 491 2.83 -0.13 9.95
N ASN A 492 3.64 0.15 8.93
CA ASN A 492 3.27 0.08 7.52
C ASN A 492 3.86 -1.14 6.79
N GLN A 493 4.40 -2.10 7.53
CA GLN A 493 4.92 -3.35 6.96
C GLN A 493 3.84 -4.44 6.92
N ASP A 494 4.05 -5.43 6.07
CA ASP A 494 3.10 -6.49 5.81
C ASP A 494 3.80 -7.84 5.85
N GLY A 495 3.08 -8.86 6.30
CA GLY A 495 3.55 -10.23 6.38
C GLY A 495 2.78 -11.09 5.39
N TYR A 496 3.43 -12.12 4.87
CA TYR A 496 2.82 -13.03 3.92
C TYR A 496 2.76 -14.44 4.51
N VAL A 497 1.65 -15.13 4.29
CA VAL A 497 1.39 -16.48 4.85
C VAL A 497 2.48 -17.46 4.43
N GLU A 498 2.75 -17.52 3.13
CA GLU A 498 3.75 -18.40 2.54
C GLU A 498 5.17 -18.10 3.04
N GLU A 499 5.49 -16.82 3.26
CA GLU A 499 6.79 -16.43 3.81
C GLU A 499 6.93 -16.82 5.29
N SER A 500 5.81 -16.78 6.04
CA SER A 500 5.78 -17.15 7.46
C SER A 500 6.12 -18.62 7.70
N LEU A 501 5.90 -19.50 6.71
CA LEU A 501 6.29 -20.93 6.78
C LEU A 501 7.80 -21.13 6.88
N LYS A 502 8.60 -20.16 6.41
CA LYS A 502 10.07 -20.22 6.42
C LYS A 502 10.66 -19.64 7.72
N MET A 503 9.85 -19.14 8.65
CA MET A 503 10.36 -18.48 9.87
C MET A 503 11.23 -19.40 10.73
N ARG A 504 10.90 -20.70 10.84
CA ARG A 504 11.76 -21.67 11.54
C ARG A 504 13.16 -21.78 10.93
N ASN A 505 13.25 -21.73 9.59
CA ASN A 505 14.53 -21.74 8.89
C ASN A 505 15.31 -20.45 9.10
N VAL A 506 14.61 -19.30 9.15
CA VAL A 506 15.23 -17.99 9.43
C VAL A 506 15.86 -17.97 10.81
N LEU A 507 15.19 -18.50 11.83
CA LEU A 507 15.70 -18.52 13.20
C LEU A 507 16.96 -19.40 13.34
N GLU A 508 17.08 -20.48 12.57
CA GLU A 508 18.34 -21.25 12.50
C GLU A 508 19.54 -20.49 11.93
N THR A 509 19.33 -19.30 11.36
CA THR A 509 20.45 -18.44 10.95
C THR A 509 21.23 -17.92 12.16
N PHE A 510 20.60 -17.84 13.36
CA PHE A 510 21.27 -17.41 14.59
C PHE A 510 22.27 -18.44 15.14
N THR A 511 22.05 -19.73 14.85
CA THR A 511 22.90 -20.84 15.32
C THR A 511 24.06 -21.13 14.35
N LYS A 512 23.99 -20.63 13.11
CA LYS A 512 25.00 -20.83 12.07
C LYS A 512 26.16 -19.83 12.15
N GLY A 513 27.39 -20.34 12.13
CA GLY A 513 28.61 -19.57 11.82
C GLY A 513 29.65 -19.53 12.93
N LYS A 514 30.88 -19.09 12.58
CA LYS A 514 32.01 -18.98 13.53
C LYS A 514 31.91 -17.78 14.47
N ARG A 515 31.05 -16.82 14.17
CA ARG A 515 30.80 -15.62 14.99
C ARG A 515 29.32 -15.59 15.38
N PRO A 516 28.98 -15.05 16.55
CA PRO A 516 27.58 -14.96 16.97
C PRO A 516 26.83 -14.03 16.02
N VAL A 517 25.85 -14.59 15.32
CA VAL A 517 24.83 -13.82 14.61
C VAL A 517 23.86 -13.31 15.66
N THR A 518 23.67 -12.01 15.71
CA THR A 518 22.87 -11.32 16.74
C THR A 518 21.74 -10.52 16.14
N ILE A 519 21.82 -10.21 14.84
CA ILE A 519 20.74 -9.64 14.04
C ILE A 519 20.62 -10.46 12.75
N VAL A 520 19.40 -10.82 12.37
CA VAL A 520 19.07 -11.38 11.06
C VAL A 520 18.12 -10.39 10.40
N GLY A 521 18.54 -9.79 9.29
CA GLY A 521 17.67 -8.85 8.59
C GLY A 521 17.11 -9.39 7.30
N LEU A 522 15.89 -8.95 6.98
CA LEU A 522 15.12 -9.50 5.89
C LEU A 522 14.93 -8.43 4.80
N PRO A 523 14.95 -8.82 3.51
CA PRO A 523 14.63 -7.90 2.42
C PRO A 523 13.17 -7.45 2.48
N GLU A 524 12.93 -6.29 1.88
CA GLU A 524 11.61 -5.64 1.84
C GLU A 524 11.06 -5.61 0.41
N HIS A 525 9.76 -5.79 0.27
CA HIS A 525 9.03 -5.60 -0.97
C HIS A 525 8.09 -4.40 -0.86
N ILE A 526 8.32 -3.39 -1.71
CA ILE A 526 7.54 -2.16 -1.69
C ILE A 526 6.22 -2.35 -2.45
N PHE A 527 5.12 -2.55 -1.74
CA PHE A 527 3.81 -2.85 -2.36
C PHE A 527 3.06 -1.61 -2.87
N THR A 528 3.52 -0.40 -2.53
CA THR A 528 2.92 0.86 -3.02
C THR A 528 3.51 1.34 -4.35
N GLY A 529 4.56 0.68 -4.87
CA GLY A 529 5.28 1.13 -6.06
C GLY A 529 4.44 1.24 -7.34
N SER A 530 3.31 0.53 -7.41
CA SER A 530 2.42 0.57 -8.58
C SER A 530 1.38 1.68 -8.58
N VAL A 531 1.30 2.49 -7.52
CA VAL A 531 0.25 3.51 -7.37
C VAL A 531 0.50 4.72 -8.28
N SER A 532 1.76 5.14 -8.42
CA SER A 532 2.16 6.30 -9.23
C SER A 532 3.59 6.14 -9.74
N SER A 533 4.01 7.00 -10.67
CA SER A 533 5.40 7.01 -11.15
C SER A 533 6.39 7.43 -10.04
N LEU A 534 6.02 8.38 -9.18
CA LEU A 534 6.80 8.75 -7.99
C LEU A 534 7.00 7.56 -7.03
N ALA A 535 5.92 6.83 -6.78
CA ALA A 535 5.97 5.64 -5.94
C ALA A 535 6.87 4.56 -6.57
N ASN A 536 6.85 4.42 -7.90
CA ASN A 536 7.73 3.49 -8.60
C ASN A 536 9.20 3.90 -8.49
N TYR A 537 9.55 5.18 -8.65
CA TYR A 537 10.94 5.64 -8.49
C TYR A 537 11.47 5.31 -7.10
N MET A 538 10.69 5.61 -6.06
CA MET A 538 11.05 5.28 -4.68
C MET A 538 11.19 3.76 -4.49
N ALA A 539 10.25 2.99 -5.02
CA ALA A 539 10.27 1.53 -4.93
C ALA A 539 11.51 0.92 -5.62
N LEU A 540 11.89 1.43 -6.80
CA LEU A 540 13.08 0.97 -7.53
C LEU A 540 14.38 1.33 -6.81
N GLN A 541 14.50 2.56 -6.31
CA GLN A 541 15.64 3.00 -5.49
C GLN A 541 15.79 2.11 -4.24
N GLU A 542 14.69 1.85 -3.54
CA GLU A 542 14.70 0.99 -2.36
C GLU A 542 15.01 -0.46 -2.70
N THR A 543 14.43 -1.01 -3.77
CA THR A 543 14.67 -2.40 -4.21
C THR A 543 16.16 -2.65 -4.43
N SER A 544 16.87 -1.70 -5.06
CA SER A 544 18.33 -1.82 -5.23
C SER A 544 19.09 -1.83 -3.90
N PHE A 545 18.67 -0.99 -2.93
CA PHE A 545 19.29 -0.94 -1.61
C PHE A 545 19.03 -2.21 -0.79
N VAL A 546 17.76 -2.64 -0.70
CA VAL A 546 17.33 -3.79 0.12
C VAL A 546 17.68 -5.15 -0.48
N THR A 547 18.33 -5.20 -1.65
CA THR A 547 18.84 -6.43 -2.26
C THR A 547 20.37 -6.35 -2.41
N LEU A 548 20.86 -5.85 -3.55
CA LEU A 548 22.28 -5.76 -3.88
C LEU A 548 23.08 -4.96 -2.85
N GLY A 549 22.52 -3.84 -2.37
CA GLY A 549 23.13 -3.02 -1.31
C GLY A 549 23.33 -3.82 -0.02
N GLN A 550 22.26 -4.33 0.58
CA GLN A 550 22.33 -5.12 1.82
C GLN A 550 23.17 -6.40 1.67
N ARG A 551 23.12 -7.06 0.52
CA ARG A 551 23.94 -8.23 0.20
C ARG A 551 25.43 -7.89 0.29
N THR A 552 25.87 -6.85 -0.43
CA THR A 552 27.28 -6.45 -0.45
C THR A 552 27.76 -5.95 0.92
N LEU A 553 26.92 -5.20 1.64
CA LEU A 553 27.19 -4.76 3.02
C LEU A 553 27.37 -5.94 3.99
N THR A 554 26.63 -7.03 3.79
CA THR A 554 26.74 -8.26 4.61
C THR A 554 27.98 -9.05 4.22
N ARG A 555 28.15 -9.35 2.93
CA ARG A 555 29.26 -10.13 2.39
C ARG A 555 29.61 -9.59 0.99
N PRO A 556 30.87 -9.21 0.73
CA PRO A 556 32.06 -9.44 1.56
C PRO A 556 32.35 -8.35 2.62
N LEU A 557 31.68 -7.19 2.59
CA LEU A 557 32.13 -6.01 3.35
C LEU A 557 31.99 -6.13 4.87
N ARG A 558 30.99 -6.87 5.35
CA ARG A 558 30.70 -7.08 6.79
C ARG A 558 30.55 -5.77 7.58
N VAL A 559 29.90 -4.79 6.97
CA VAL A 559 29.56 -3.49 7.58
C VAL A 559 28.05 -3.23 7.60
N ARG A 560 27.23 -4.23 7.29
CA ARG A 560 25.77 -4.16 7.45
C ARG A 560 25.42 -3.84 8.90
N MET A 561 24.59 -2.81 9.07
CA MET A 561 24.00 -2.41 10.34
C MET A 561 22.49 -2.71 10.36
N HIS A 562 21.81 -2.38 11.45
CA HIS A 562 20.36 -2.37 11.52
C HIS A 562 19.82 -1.09 10.87
N TYR A 563 19.14 -1.19 9.73
CA TYR A 563 18.60 -0.04 8.99
C TYR A 563 17.10 0.16 9.22
N GLY A 564 16.62 -0.28 10.39
CA GLY A 564 15.21 -0.35 10.70
C GLY A 564 14.62 -1.73 10.43
N HIS A 565 13.30 -1.77 10.44
CA HIS A 565 12.48 -2.98 10.48
C HIS A 565 12.48 -3.57 9.06
N PRO A 566 12.38 -4.90 8.82
CA PRO A 566 11.80 -5.95 9.67
C PRO A 566 12.84 -6.87 10.35
N ASP A 567 14.01 -6.34 10.74
CA ASP A 567 15.09 -7.16 11.31
C ASP A 567 14.67 -7.92 12.60
N ILE A 568 15.27 -9.09 12.80
CA ILE A 568 15.11 -9.97 13.96
C ILE A 568 16.37 -9.87 14.83
N PHE A 569 16.17 -9.75 16.13
CA PHE A 569 17.21 -9.56 17.13
C PHE A 569 17.30 -10.75 18.09
N ASN A 570 18.53 -11.13 18.46
CA ASN A 570 18.74 -11.97 19.64
C ASN A 570 18.41 -11.14 20.89
N LYS A 571 17.26 -11.43 21.51
CA LYS A 571 16.72 -10.60 22.59
C LYS A 571 17.67 -10.47 23.79
N LEU A 572 18.24 -11.59 24.21
CA LEU A 572 19.12 -11.64 25.39
C LEU A 572 20.36 -10.77 25.20
N PHE A 573 20.90 -10.76 23.97
CA PHE A 573 22.05 -9.93 23.63
C PHE A 573 21.74 -8.43 23.79
N PHE A 574 20.61 -7.95 23.25
CA PHE A 574 20.26 -6.52 23.22
C PHE A 574 19.66 -5.99 24.52
N MET A 575 18.81 -6.78 25.20
CA MET A 575 18.22 -6.37 26.49
C MET A 575 19.27 -6.05 27.54
N THR A 576 20.39 -6.77 27.54
CA THR A 576 21.48 -6.57 28.51
C THR A 576 22.48 -5.49 28.08
N ARG A 577 22.31 -4.88 26.90
CA ARG A 577 23.34 -4.02 26.28
C ARG A 577 22.84 -2.66 25.78
N GLY A 578 21.67 -2.21 26.19
CA GLY A 578 21.17 -0.86 25.85
C GLY A 578 19.93 -0.84 24.95
N GLY A 579 19.27 -1.99 24.77
CA GLY A 579 18.01 -2.09 24.03
C GLY A 579 18.20 -2.14 22.52
N ILE A 580 17.08 -2.03 21.80
CA ILE A 580 17.00 -2.17 20.35
C ILE A 580 16.83 -0.82 19.62
N SER A 581 16.66 0.28 20.35
CA SER A 581 16.60 1.63 19.80
C SER A 581 17.02 2.66 20.84
N LYS A 582 17.60 3.77 20.36
CA LYS A 582 18.16 4.82 21.23
C LYS A 582 17.18 5.97 21.39
N ALA A 583 16.50 6.03 22.54
CA ALA A 583 15.65 7.17 22.91
C ALA A 583 16.50 8.41 23.22
N SER A 584 16.14 9.57 22.68
CA SER A 584 16.89 10.82 22.85
C SER A 584 16.01 12.04 22.54
N ARG A 585 16.16 13.11 23.31
CA ARG A 585 15.36 14.35 23.14
C ARG A 585 15.98 15.25 22.08
N GLY A 586 15.36 15.31 20.90
CA GLY A 586 15.76 16.24 19.82
C GLY A 586 17.15 16.00 19.22
N ILE A 587 17.71 14.80 19.41
CA ILE A 587 18.96 14.31 18.82
C ILE A 587 18.79 12.82 18.51
N ASN A 588 19.49 12.28 17.51
CA ASN A 588 19.43 10.88 17.05
C ASN A 588 18.09 10.51 16.39
N LEU A 589 17.67 11.29 15.38
CA LEU A 589 16.44 11.07 14.62
C LEU A 589 16.37 9.70 13.90
N SER A 590 17.51 9.10 13.60
CA SER A 590 17.63 7.70 13.15
C SER A 590 17.99 6.81 14.34
N GLU A 591 17.02 6.55 15.21
CA GLU A 591 17.19 5.83 16.48
C GLU A 591 17.61 4.36 16.29
N ASP A 592 17.12 3.73 15.22
CA ASP A 592 17.28 2.30 14.94
C ASP A 592 18.76 1.96 14.65
N ILE A 593 19.47 2.80 13.89
CA ILE A 593 20.86 2.54 13.44
C ILE A 593 21.85 2.35 14.61
N PHE A 594 21.56 2.96 15.76
CA PHE A 594 22.40 2.87 16.95
C PHE A 594 22.41 1.46 17.55
N ALA A 595 21.35 0.68 17.39
CA ALA A 595 21.37 -0.74 17.73
C ALA A 595 22.37 -1.50 16.85
N GLY A 596 22.43 -1.17 15.56
CA GLY A 596 23.44 -1.69 14.63
C GLY A 596 24.87 -1.33 15.03
N TYR A 597 25.12 -0.07 15.42
CA TYR A 597 26.44 0.36 15.89
C TYR A 597 26.85 -0.35 17.17
N ASN A 598 25.95 -0.46 18.15
CA ASN A 598 26.21 -1.18 19.39
C ASN A 598 26.46 -2.66 19.11
N ASN A 599 25.71 -3.27 18.19
CA ASN A 599 25.94 -4.64 17.75
C ASN A 599 27.37 -4.86 17.25
N CYS A 600 27.81 -4.00 16.31
CA CYS A 600 29.15 -4.07 15.73
C CYS A 600 30.25 -3.84 16.79
N LEU A 601 30.09 -2.82 17.64
CA LEU A 601 31.04 -2.47 18.70
C LEU A 601 31.21 -3.59 19.75
N ARG A 602 30.20 -4.44 19.91
CA ARG A 602 30.18 -5.57 20.86
C ARG A 602 30.56 -6.91 20.21
N GLY A 603 30.96 -6.91 18.94
CA GLY A 603 31.41 -8.10 18.22
C GLY A 603 30.29 -8.97 17.65
N GLY A 604 29.05 -8.50 17.69
CA GLY A 604 27.92 -9.15 17.04
C GLY A 604 28.00 -9.05 15.52
N THR A 605 27.36 -9.98 14.82
CA THR A 605 27.31 -10.00 13.37
C THR A 605 25.87 -9.97 12.87
N VAL A 606 25.71 -9.40 11.67
CA VAL A 606 24.42 -9.23 11.03
C VAL A 606 24.35 -10.17 9.83
N ALA A 607 23.36 -11.07 9.80
CA ALA A 607 23.06 -11.93 8.66
C ALA A 607 21.95 -11.34 7.79
N PHE A 608 21.88 -11.77 6.53
CA PHE A 608 20.92 -11.25 5.56
C PHE A 608 20.44 -12.38 4.61
N PRO A 609 19.48 -13.22 5.05
CA PRO A 609 18.85 -14.23 4.20
C PRO A 609 17.90 -13.59 3.18
N GLU A 610 18.06 -13.94 1.90
CA GLU A 610 17.25 -13.39 0.80
C GLU A 610 16.11 -14.31 0.36
N TYR A 611 16.02 -15.51 0.96
CA TYR A 611 14.96 -16.48 0.66
C TYR A 611 13.63 -16.16 1.36
N ILE A 612 13.53 -15.09 2.13
CA ILE A 612 12.29 -14.62 2.78
C ILE A 612 12.14 -13.12 2.58
N LYS A 613 10.93 -12.57 2.49
CA LYS A 613 10.71 -11.12 2.40
C LYS A 613 9.50 -10.63 3.20
N CYS A 614 9.54 -9.37 3.63
CA CYS A 614 8.38 -8.68 4.21
C CYS A 614 7.88 -7.58 3.27
N GLY A 615 6.57 -7.32 3.27
CA GLY A 615 6.01 -6.18 2.54
C GLY A 615 6.25 -4.86 3.27
N LYS A 616 6.36 -3.75 2.53
CA LYS A 616 6.43 -2.40 3.09
C LYS A 616 5.64 -1.40 2.26
N GLY A 617 4.83 -0.61 2.96
CA GLY A 617 4.17 0.55 2.39
C GLY A 617 5.12 1.74 2.39
N ARG A 618 5.22 2.44 1.27
CA ARG A 618 6.00 3.69 1.18
C ARG A 618 5.13 4.87 0.80
N ASP A 619 5.62 6.03 1.20
CA ASP A 619 5.09 7.34 0.85
C ASP A 619 4.97 7.46 -0.67
N VAL A 620 3.77 7.78 -1.13
CA VAL A 620 3.40 7.73 -2.56
C VAL A 620 3.56 9.07 -3.25
N GLY A 621 3.83 10.15 -2.50
CA GLY A 621 3.73 11.53 -2.98
C GLY A 621 4.90 12.39 -2.59
N MET A 622 5.12 13.42 -3.41
CA MET A 622 6.36 14.18 -3.42
C MET A 622 6.70 14.77 -2.04
N GLN A 623 5.73 15.42 -1.39
CA GLN A 623 5.95 16.01 -0.06
C GLN A 623 6.25 14.96 1.02
N GLN A 624 5.60 13.79 0.95
CA GLN A 624 5.81 12.71 1.92
C GLN A 624 7.20 12.11 1.75
N ILE A 625 7.57 11.79 0.50
CA ILE A 625 8.89 11.28 0.11
C ILE A 625 10.00 12.25 0.53
N TYR A 626 9.82 13.54 0.27
CA TYR A 626 10.76 14.58 0.70
C TYR A 626 10.98 14.58 2.22
N LYS A 627 9.91 14.54 3.01
CA LYS A 627 10.02 14.52 4.48
C LYS A 627 10.78 13.28 4.96
N PHE A 628 10.55 12.14 4.31
CA PHE A 628 11.28 10.91 4.60
C PHE A 628 12.77 11.04 4.28
N GLU A 629 13.14 11.55 3.10
CA GLU A 629 14.54 11.75 2.72
C GLU A 629 15.23 12.84 3.57
N ALA A 630 14.52 13.90 3.93
CA ALA A 630 14.97 14.89 4.90
C ALA A 630 15.30 14.23 6.25
N LYS A 631 14.39 13.39 6.78
CA LYS A 631 14.62 12.64 8.03
C LYS A 631 15.92 11.83 7.96
N LEU A 632 16.16 11.12 6.86
CA LEU A 632 17.38 10.32 6.67
C LEU A 632 18.63 11.19 6.62
N ALA A 633 18.60 12.30 5.87
CA ALA A 633 19.74 13.21 5.73
C ALA A 633 20.09 13.90 7.06
N GLN A 634 19.10 14.39 7.80
CA GLN A 634 19.32 14.95 9.13
C GLN A 634 19.85 13.90 10.11
N GLY A 635 19.26 12.70 10.10
CA GLY A 635 19.72 11.59 10.93
C GLY A 635 21.16 11.17 10.63
N ALA A 636 21.58 11.18 9.36
CA ALA A 636 22.96 10.89 8.97
C ALA A 636 23.95 11.99 9.43
N ALA A 637 23.53 13.26 9.40
CA ALA A 637 24.32 14.37 9.93
C ALA A 637 24.52 14.22 11.45
N GLU A 638 23.47 13.88 12.21
CA GLU A 638 23.58 13.62 13.65
C GLU A 638 24.44 12.39 13.96
N GLN A 639 24.34 11.32 13.16
CA GLN A 639 25.21 10.15 13.28
C GLN A 639 26.68 10.53 13.14
N SER A 640 27.02 11.43 12.20
CA SER A 640 28.40 11.91 11.99
C SER A 640 29.00 12.59 13.22
N LEU A 641 28.16 13.22 14.04
CA LEU A 641 28.54 13.91 15.28
C LEU A 641 28.44 13.00 16.51
N SER A 642 28.04 11.73 16.34
CA SER A 642 27.77 10.83 17.45
C SER A 642 29.03 10.15 18.00
N ARG A 643 29.04 9.91 19.31
CA ARG A 643 30.09 9.15 19.99
C ARG A 643 30.18 7.70 19.49
N ASP A 644 29.07 7.13 19.04
CA ASP A 644 29.00 5.74 18.57
C ASP A 644 29.76 5.57 17.26
N VAL A 645 29.58 6.50 16.30
CA VAL A 645 30.37 6.55 15.06
C VAL A 645 31.84 6.82 15.34
N TYR A 646 32.15 7.76 16.25
CA TYR A 646 33.54 8.01 16.67
C TYR A 646 34.23 6.74 17.19
N ARG A 647 33.57 5.98 18.07
CA ARG A 647 34.09 4.71 18.62
C ARG A 647 34.23 3.63 17.55
N LEU A 648 33.27 3.55 16.63
CA LEU A 648 33.29 2.59 15.53
C LEU A 648 34.48 2.87 14.60
N ALA A 649 34.69 4.15 14.25
CA ALA A 649 35.77 4.56 13.37
C ALA A 649 37.18 4.20 13.90
N HIS A 650 37.36 4.23 15.22
CA HIS A 650 38.64 3.84 15.85
C HIS A 650 38.85 2.33 15.97
N ARG A 651 37.81 1.51 15.77
CA ARG A 651 37.86 0.05 15.95
C ARG A 651 37.79 -0.73 14.64
N LEU A 652 37.25 -0.13 13.58
CA LEU A 652 37.23 -0.75 12.25
C LEU A 652 38.61 -0.69 11.61
N ASP A 653 39.00 -1.76 10.92
CA ASP A 653 40.16 -1.74 10.03
C ASP A 653 39.94 -0.79 8.85
N PHE A 654 41.01 -0.38 8.17
CA PHE A 654 40.96 0.60 7.09
C PHE A 654 39.92 0.27 6.00
N PHE A 655 39.84 -0.99 5.55
CA PHE A 655 38.92 -1.38 4.49
C PHE A 655 37.46 -1.36 4.95
N LYS A 656 37.18 -1.84 6.18
CA LYS A 656 35.84 -1.73 6.76
C LYS A 656 35.47 -0.28 7.06
N LEU A 657 36.43 0.55 7.48
CA LEU A 657 36.19 1.96 7.75
C LEU A 657 35.83 2.71 6.47
N LEU A 658 36.57 2.47 5.37
CA LEU A 658 36.26 3.05 4.06
C LEU A 658 34.88 2.59 3.56
N SER A 659 34.57 1.30 3.71
CA SER A 659 33.28 0.73 3.35
C SER A 659 32.15 1.33 4.19
N PHE A 660 32.37 1.50 5.50
CA PHE A 660 31.42 2.13 6.41
C PHE A 660 31.20 3.60 6.04
N TYR A 661 32.27 4.35 5.76
CA TYR A 661 32.21 5.75 5.35
C TYR A 661 31.35 5.90 4.09
N TYR A 662 31.69 5.19 3.01
CA TYR A 662 31.01 5.35 1.72
C TYR A 662 29.52 5.00 1.78
N ASN A 663 29.15 3.96 2.55
CA ASN A 663 27.77 3.49 2.62
C ASN A 663 26.89 4.20 3.67
N HIS A 664 27.48 4.97 4.58
CA HIS A 664 26.74 5.71 5.60
C HIS A 664 26.92 7.22 5.46
N VAL A 665 27.69 7.85 6.36
CA VAL A 665 27.83 9.30 6.45
C VAL A 665 28.49 9.90 5.22
N GLY A 666 29.44 9.18 4.62
CA GLY A 666 30.18 9.62 3.44
C GLY A 666 29.33 9.76 2.19
N PHE A 667 28.24 8.99 2.05
CA PHE A 667 27.30 9.16 0.94
C PHE A 667 26.67 10.56 0.95
N TYR A 668 26.08 10.96 2.08
CA TYR A 668 25.45 12.28 2.22
C TYR A 668 26.47 13.41 2.13
N LEU A 669 27.65 13.23 2.74
CA LEU A 669 28.73 14.21 2.64
C LEU A 669 29.23 14.40 1.20
N SER A 670 29.36 13.30 0.44
CA SER A 670 29.78 13.36 -0.97
C SER A 670 28.75 14.09 -1.83
N MET A 671 27.44 13.85 -1.60
CA MET A 671 26.38 14.61 -2.27
C MET A 671 26.45 16.10 -1.92
N SER A 672 26.75 16.45 -0.67
CA SER A 672 26.96 17.84 -0.28
C SER A 672 28.15 18.48 -0.99
N PHE A 673 29.27 17.75 -1.13
CA PHE A 673 30.44 18.23 -1.88
C PHE A 673 30.14 18.46 -3.36
N VAL A 674 29.33 17.60 -3.98
CA VAL A 674 28.89 17.78 -5.38
C VAL A 674 28.16 19.12 -5.53
N ILE A 675 27.19 19.41 -4.65
CA ILE A 675 26.43 20.67 -4.71
C ILE A 675 27.30 21.89 -4.38
N TRP A 676 28.17 21.82 -3.36
CA TRP A 676 29.12 22.91 -3.10
C TRP A 676 30.06 23.16 -4.28
N THR A 677 30.51 22.10 -4.96
CA THR A 677 31.34 22.22 -6.17
C THR A 677 30.57 22.92 -7.29
N VAL A 678 29.29 22.60 -7.49
CA VAL A 678 28.43 23.32 -8.44
C VAL A 678 28.38 24.81 -8.11
N TYR A 679 28.10 25.18 -6.86
CA TYR A 679 28.07 26.58 -6.44
C TYR A 679 29.39 27.31 -6.66
N VAL A 680 30.50 26.73 -6.18
CA VAL A 680 31.82 27.34 -6.28
C VAL A 680 32.23 27.52 -7.75
N LEU A 681 32.06 26.49 -8.59
CA LEU A 681 32.46 26.57 -9.99
C LEU A 681 31.57 27.50 -10.81
N VAL A 682 30.26 27.52 -10.57
CA VAL A 682 29.33 28.44 -11.24
C VAL A 682 29.69 29.89 -10.92
N TYR A 683 29.91 30.22 -9.63
CA TYR A 683 30.26 31.58 -9.24
C TYR A 683 31.66 32.00 -9.66
N ILE A 684 32.64 31.09 -9.65
CA ILE A 684 33.97 31.37 -10.20
C ILE A 684 33.88 31.67 -11.70
N GLN A 685 33.14 30.86 -12.45
CA GLN A 685 33.00 31.07 -13.89
C GLN A 685 32.24 32.35 -14.19
N LEU A 686 31.16 32.63 -13.46
CA LEU A 686 30.43 33.90 -13.54
C LEU A 686 31.38 35.07 -13.30
N LEU A 687 32.10 35.10 -12.18
CA LEU A 687 33.01 36.20 -11.88
C LEU A 687 34.11 36.38 -12.94
N ARG A 688 34.63 35.29 -13.51
CA ARG A 688 35.60 35.37 -14.61
C ARG A 688 35.01 35.99 -15.88
N SER A 689 33.77 35.62 -16.22
CA SER A 689 33.00 36.24 -17.30
C SER A 689 32.82 37.74 -17.07
N LEU A 690 32.40 38.12 -15.86
CA LEU A 690 32.15 39.52 -15.53
C LEU A 690 33.40 40.38 -15.50
N LEU A 691 34.53 39.81 -15.07
CA LEU A 691 35.82 40.50 -15.03
C LEU A 691 36.60 40.43 -16.36
N GLY A 692 36.04 39.81 -17.41
CA GLY A 692 36.70 39.69 -18.72
C GLY A 692 37.94 38.79 -18.72
N ILE A 693 38.07 37.86 -17.77
CA ILE A 693 39.24 36.96 -17.60
C ILE A 693 38.96 35.57 -18.21
N GLU A 694 38.08 35.51 -19.21
CA GLU A 694 37.76 34.28 -19.92
C GLU A 694 38.79 34.00 -21.00
N GLY A 695 39.48 32.86 -20.88
CA GLY A 695 40.51 32.42 -21.82
C GLY A 695 41.88 33.07 -21.60
N ILE A 696 42.81 32.34 -20.98
CA ILE A 696 44.21 32.77 -20.90
C ILE A 696 44.89 32.39 -22.21
N GLY A 697 45.31 33.38 -23.00
CA GLY A 697 46.12 33.17 -24.21
C GLY A 697 45.36 32.63 -25.43
N GLY A 698 44.10 33.03 -25.63
CA GLY A 698 43.32 32.67 -26.83
C GLY A 698 42.72 31.26 -26.86
N ARG A 699 42.71 30.55 -25.72
CA ARG A 699 42.03 29.25 -25.55
C ARG A 699 40.72 29.43 -24.80
N GLU A 700 39.63 28.86 -25.31
CA GLU A 700 38.34 28.86 -24.63
C GLU A 700 38.46 28.14 -23.26
N SER A 701 37.82 28.69 -22.22
CA SER A 701 37.94 28.16 -20.87
C SER A 701 36.96 27.01 -20.62
N VAL A 702 37.49 25.80 -20.42
CA VAL A 702 36.68 24.57 -20.31
C VAL A 702 36.47 24.10 -18.85
N ILE A 703 36.51 25.02 -17.86
CA ILE A 703 36.46 24.66 -16.42
C ILE A 703 35.18 23.91 -16.04
N LEU A 704 34.07 24.18 -16.73
CA LEU A 704 32.80 23.48 -16.50
C LEU A 704 32.73 22.09 -17.14
N SER A 705 33.60 21.72 -18.09
CA SER A 705 33.56 20.39 -18.71
C SER A 705 33.86 19.24 -17.74
N PRO A 706 34.88 19.32 -16.86
CA PRO A 706 35.08 18.34 -15.79
C PRO A 706 33.85 18.22 -14.86
N LEU A 707 33.14 19.32 -14.60
CA LEU A 707 31.90 19.30 -13.82
C LEU A 707 30.80 18.52 -14.55
N GLN A 708 30.64 18.72 -15.86
CA GLN A 708 29.68 17.97 -16.67
C GLN A 708 29.97 16.45 -16.63
N ILE A 709 31.25 16.07 -16.78
CA ILE A 709 31.68 14.67 -16.69
C ILE A 709 31.42 14.11 -15.28
N MET A 710 31.75 14.87 -14.24
CA MET A 710 31.51 14.47 -12.86
C MET A 710 30.03 14.25 -12.59
N LEU A 711 29.16 15.19 -13.00
CA LEU A 711 27.71 15.06 -12.83
C LEU A 711 27.14 13.88 -13.62
N GLY A 712 27.60 13.66 -14.86
CA GLY A 712 27.24 12.50 -15.67
C GLY A 712 27.67 11.18 -15.04
N LEU A 713 28.88 11.10 -14.48
CA LEU A 713 29.38 9.94 -13.75
C LEU A 713 28.58 9.67 -12.48
N VAL A 714 28.25 10.72 -11.70
CA VAL A 714 27.40 10.58 -10.52
C VAL A 714 26.05 10.00 -10.92
N ALA A 715 25.40 10.56 -11.95
CA ALA A 715 24.11 10.06 -12.45
C ALA A 715 24.18 8.60 -12.92
N PHE A 716 25.24 8.23 -13.64
CA PHE A 716 25.46 6.86 -14.10
C PHE A 716 25.68 5.89 -12.92
N LEU A 717 26.59 6.23 -12.01
CA LEU A 717 26.96 5.37 -10.88
C LEU A 717 25.82 5.20 -9.86
N THR A 718 24.93 6.19 -9.73
CA THR A 718 23.72 6.02 -8.90
C THR A 718 22.66 5.15 -9.57
N THR A 719 22.62 5.10 -10.91
CA THR A 719 21.61 4.35 -11.68
C THR A 719 22.05 2.92 -12.00
N ALA A 720 23.35 2.67 -12.12
CA ALA A 720 23.90 1.37 -12.50
C ALA A 720 23.49 0.20 -11.56
N PRO A 721 23.46 0.37 -10.21
CA PRO A 721 22.99 -0.69 -9.32
C PRO A 721 21.53 -1.09 -9.56
N MET A 722 20.68 -0.11 -9.88
CA MET A 722 19.27 -0.34 -10.21
C MET A 722 19.15 -1.15 -11.50
N LEU A 723 19.88 -0.76 -12.56
CA LEU A 723 19.90 -1.51 -13.83
C LEU A 723 20.37 -2.95 -13.62
N ALA A 724 21.44 -3.17 -12.84
CA ALA A 724 21.95 -4.50 -12.53
C ALA A 724 20.92 -5.35 -11.77
N THR A 725 20.26 -4.76 -10.77
CA THR A 725 19.25 -5.45 -9.95
C THR A 725 18.06 -5.88 -10.81
N ILE A 726 17.49 -4.97 -11.59
CA ILE A 726 16.33 -5.28 -12.46
C ILE A 726 16.72 -6.28 -13.55
N SER A 727 17.95 -6.20 -14.08
CA SER A 727 18.44 -7.14 -15.10
C SER A 727 18.50 -8.58 -14.57
N VAL A 728 18.91 -8.77 -13.32
CA VAL A 728 18.95 -10.09 -12.66
C VAL A 728 17.55 -10.58 -12.31
N GLU A 729 16.67 -9.71 -11.81
CA GLU A 729 15.33 -10.13 -11.34
C GLU A 729 14.31 -10.34 -12.47
N ARG A 730 14.30 -9.48 -13.48
CA ARG A 730 13.26 -9.43 -14.53
C ARG A 730 13.80 -9.68 -15.94
N GLY A 731 15.12 -9.81 -16.08
CA GLY A 731 15.80 -9.95 -17.37
C GLY A 731 16.20 -8.61 -17.98
N PHE A 732 17.25 -8.66 -18.82
CA PHE A 732 17.89 -7.47 -19.38
C PHE A 732 16.97 -6.60 -20.25
N LYS A 733 16.11 -7.22 -21.09
CA LYS A 733 15.15 -6.50 -21.94
C LYS A 733 14.15 -5.69 -21.11
N ALA A 734 13.62 -6.30 -20.05
CA ALA A 734 12.70 -5.64 -19.14
C ALA A 734 13.39 -4.49 -18.40
N ALA A 735 14.65 -4.68 -17.99
CA ALA A 735 15.44 -3.65 -17.33
C ALA A 735 15.66 -2.41 -18.19
N ILE A 736 16.03 -2.58 -19.48
CA ILE A 736 16.17 -1.44 -20.41
C ILE A 736 14.85 -0.72 -20.60
N SER A 737 13.76 -1.47 -20.83
CA SER A 737 12.42 -0.88 -21.00
C SER A 737 11.99 -0.08 -19.77
N GLU A 738 12.24 -0.60 -18.57
CA GLU A 738 11.90 0.08 -17.32
C GLU A 738 12.73 1.36 -17.13
N VAL A 739 14.04 1.30 -17.38
CA VAL A 739 14.91 2.49 -17.28
C VAL A 739 14.51 3.56 -18.28
N LEU A 740 14.18 3.19 -19.53
CA LEU A 740 13.68 4.12 -20.52
C LEU A 740 12.36 4.74 -20.07
N MET A 741 11.44 3.94 -19.52
CA MET A 741 10.20 4.44 -18.97
C MET A 741 10.45 5.44 -17.83
N VAL A 742 11.35 5.12 -16.89
CA VAL A 742 11.71 6.02 -15.78
C VAL A 742 12.24 7.36 -16.29
N ILE A 743 13.03 7.37 -17.36
CA ILE A 743 13.52 8.61 -17.97
C ILE A 743 12.35 9.41 -18.56
N VAL A 744 11.49 8.77 -19.36
CA VAL A 744 10.34 9.42 -20.01
C VAL A 744 9.34 9.95 -19.00
N THR A 745 9.12 9.26 -17.87
CA THR A 745 8.16 9.66 -16.85
C THR A 745 8.66 10.80 -15.94
N GLY A 746 9.89 11.29 -16.11
CA GLY A 746 10.48 12.39 -15.35
C GLY A 746 11.46 12.00 -14.22
N GLY A 747 11.98 10.78 -14.22
CA GLY A 747 12.93 10.27 -13.22
C GLY A 747 14.16 11.17 -12.98
N PRO A 748 14.82 11.75 -14.00
CA PRO A 748 15.95 12.66 -13.79
C PRO A 748 15.62 13.88 -12.93
N LEU A 749 14.44 14.49 -13.13
CA LEU A 749 13.98 15.62 -12.33
C LEU A 749 13.77 15.20 -10.87
N TYR A 750 13.19 14.02 -10.65
CA TYR A 750 12.99 13.46 -9.31
C TYR A 750 14.31 13.19 -8.58
N PHE A 751 15.27 12.50 -9.20
CA PHE A 751 16.53 12.14 -8.54
C PHE A 751 17.42 13.36 -8.25
N LEU A 752 17.49 14.35 -9.15
CA LEU A 752 18.21 15.59 -8.90
C LEU A 752 17.59 16.42 -7.76
N PHE A 753 16.27 16.38 -7.64
CA PHE A 753 15.55 17.03 -6.55
C PHE A 753 15.90 16.38 -5.21
N HIS A 754 15.99 15.04 -5.17
CA HIS A 754 16.40 14.30 -3.98
C HIS A 754 17.84 14.61 -3.54
N ILE A 755 18.76 14.84 -4.47
CA ILE A 755 20.14 15.26 -4.15
C ILE A 755 20.13 16.63 -3.44
N GLY A 756 19.32 17.57 -3.93
CA GLY A 756 19.14 18.89 -3.29
C GLY A 756 18.59 18.78 -1.87
N THR A 757 17.59 17.91 -1.67
CA THR A 757 17.00 17.61 -0.36
C THR A 757 18.05 17.08 0.63
N LYS A 758 18.86 16.11 0.19
CA LYS A 758 19.93 15.51 1.01
C LYS A 758 20.98 16.54 1.38
N TRP A 759 21.43 17.36 0.43
CA TRP A 759 22.42 18.41 0.68
C TRP A 759 21.93 19.43 1.70
N PHE A 760 20.72 19.98 1.50
CA PHE A 760 20.19 21.05 2.33
C PHE A 760 20.04 20.61 3.79
N TYR A 761 19.36 19.50 4.03
CA TYR A 761 19.08 19.06 5.39
C TYR A 761 20.29 18.47 6.12
N PHE A 762 21.17 17.77 5.40
CA PHE A 762 22.44 17.32 5.97
C PHE A 762 23.29 18.52 6.39
N GLY A 763 23.44 19.52 5.52
CA GLY A 763 24.19 20.75 5.79
C GLY A 763 23.58 21.59 6.91
N GLN A 764 22.27 21.81 6.89
CA GLN A 764 21.56 22.56 7.93
C GLN A 764 21.77 21.92 9.31
N THR A 765 21.67 20.60 9.41
CA THR A 765 21.82 19.87 10.68
C THR A 765 23.27 19.88 11.16
N LEU A 766 24.24 19.81 10.25
CA LEU A 766 25.65 19.91 10.58
C LEU A 766 26.03 21.30 11.12
N LEU A 767 25.46 22.36 10.54
CA LEU A 767 25.76 23.76 10.89
C LEU A 767 25.00 24.25 12.12
N ALA A 768 23.69 23.96 12.20
CA ALA A 768 22.78 24.49 13.22
C ALA A 768 22.47 23.49 14.35
N GLY A 769 22.51 22.18 14.07
CA GLY A 769 22.00 21.15 14.96
C GLY A 769 20.47 21.20 15.11
N GLY A 770 19.91 20.23 15.87
CA GLY A 770 18.50 20.22 16.25
C GLY A 770 17.56 19.79 15.12
N ALA A 771 17.73 18.57 14.59
CA ALA A 771 16.80 18.02 13.62
C ALA A 771 15.40 17.93 14.22
N LYS A 772 14.42 18.58 13.59
CA LYS A 772 13.01 18.50 13.99
C LYS A 772 12.29 17.54 13.08
N TYR A 773 11.74 16.46 13.64
CA TYR A 773 10.89 15.56 12.89
C TYR A 773 9.65 16.31 12.39
N ARG A 774 9.41 16.24 11.07
CA ARG A 774 8.15 16.65 10.46
C ARG A 774 7.40 15.37 10.07
N ALA A 775 6.28 15.08 10.72
CA ALA A 775 5.51 13.88 10.44
C ALA A 775 5.14 13.76 8.95
N THR A 776 5.43 12.59 8.37
CA THR A 776 4.98 12.22 7.03
C THR A 776 3.52 11.75 7.16
N GLY A 777 2.60 12.41 6.45
CA GLY A 777 1.23 11.88 6.33
C GLY A 777 1.26 10.61 5.48
N ARG A 778 0.33 9.67 5.67
CA ARG A 778 0.28 8.38 4.94
C ARG A 778 -0.98 8.19 4.08
N GLY A 779 -1.60 9.29 3.66
CA GLY A 779 -2.79 9.28 2.79
C GLY A 779 -2.47 8.91 1.34
N PHE A 780 -3.51 8.60 0.56
CA PHE A 780 -3.42 8.39 -0.88
C PHE A 780 -3.03 9.70 -1.61
N VAL A 781 -2.24 9.58 -2.68
CA VAL A 781 -1.55 10.71 -3.37
C VAL A 781 -2.29 11.22 -4.60
N THR A 782 -3.58 11.00 -4.60
CA THR A 782 -4.49 11.55 -5.60
C THR A 782 -4.80 13.03 -5.36
N LYS A 783 -4.41 13.60 -4.21
CA LYS A 783 -4.81 14.96 -3.82
C LYS A 783 -3.86 16.05 -4.33
N HIS A 784 -4.44 17.07 -4.95
CA HIS A 784 -3.79 18.34 -5.24
C HIS A 784 -3.35 19.05 -3.94
N SER A 785 -2.10 19.48 -3.89
CA SER A 785 -1.56 20.32 -2.81
C SER A 785 -1.52 21.77 -3.25
N HIS A 786 -2.03 22.67 -2.43
CA HIS A 786 -2.07 24.11 -2.73
C HIS A 786 -0.67 24.70 -2.91
N PHE A 787 -0.56 25.68 -3.82
CA PHE A 787 0.69 26.38 -4.10
C PHE A 787 1.33 27.00 -2.85
N ASP A 788 0.56 27.57 -1.93
CA ASP A 788 1.10 28.20 -0.73
C ASP A 788 1.72 27.18 0.24
N ASP A 789 1.13 25.98 0.35
CA ASP A 789 1.72 24.84 1.05
C ASP A 789 3.01 24.39 0.37
N LEU A 790 3.03 24.24 -0.96
CA LEU A 790 4.22 23.83 -1.72
C LEU A 790 5.35 24.86 -1.61
N PHE A 791 5.02 26.15 -1.74
CA PHE A 791 5.99 27.24 -1.64
C PHE A 791 6.63 27.28 -0.25
N ARG A 792 5.82 27.27 0.82
CA ARG A 792 6.31 27.20 2.22
C ARG A 792 7.23 26.02 2.46
N PHE A 793 6.98 24.92 1.77
CA PHE A 793 7.68 23.66 2.00
C PHE A 793 9.03 23.57 1.28
N TYR A 794 9.14 24.17 0.08
CA TYR A 794 10.33 24.05 -0.77
C TYR A 794 11.10 25.36 -0.98
N ALA A 795 10.61 26.51 -0.49
CA ALA A 795 11.26 27.81 -0.68
C ALA A 795 12.71 27.82 -0.18
N SER A 796 12.93 27.51 1.09
CA SER A 796 14.25 27.55 1.73
C SER A 796 15.24 26.50 1.18
N SER A 797 14.72 25.32 0.78
CA SER A 797 15.55 24.17 0.45
C SER A 797 15.89 24.04 -1.04
N HIS A 798 14.96 24.39 -1.94
CA HIS A 798 15.10 24.18 -3.38
C HIS A 798 14.89 25.45 -4.18
N LEU A 799 13.80 26.21 -3.94
CA LEU A 799 13.45 27.34 -4.83
C LEU A 799 14.48 28.45 -4.77
N TYR A 800 14.97 28.84 -3.58
CA TYR A 800 16.02 29.85 -3.45
C TYR A 800 17.31 29.41 -4.15
N ALA A 801 17.72 28.17 -3.93
CA ALA A 801 18.92 27.59 -4.52
C ALA A 801 18.82 27.49 -6.06
N GLY A 802 17.66 27.06 -6.56
CA GLY A 802 17.37 26.93 -7.99
C GLY A 802 17.33 28.30 -8.68
N ALA A 803 16.65 29.28 -8.07
CA ALA A 803 16.60 30.65 -8.60
C ALA A 803 17.98 31.32 -8.58
N GLU A 804 18.78 31.10 -7.54
CA GLU A 804 20.15 31.61 -7.43
C GLU A 804 21.04 31.10 -8.58
N ILE A 805 21.03 29.78 -8.83
CA ILE A 805 21.80 29.19 -9.94
C ILE A 805 21.23 29.63 -11.29
N ALA A 806 19.90 29.71 -11.44
CA ALA A 806 19.28 30.18 -12.68
C ALA A 806 19.73 31.59 -13.04
N VAL A 807 19.65 32.53 -12.10
CA VAL A 807 20.09 33.92 -12.30
C VAL A 807 21.58 33.97 -12.62
N ALA A 808 22.42 33.21 -11.89
CA ALA A 808 23.86 33.16 -12.17
C ALA A 808 24.16 32.64 -13.59
N LEU A 809 23.44 31.62 -14.07
CA LEU A 809 23.60 31.08 -15.42
C LEU A 809 23.10 32.05 -16.49
N VAL A 810 21.98 32.75 -16.28
CA VAL A 810 21.48 33.78 -17.20
C VAL A 810 22.48 34.92 -17.33
N ILE A 811 23.06 35.39 -16.23
CA ILE A 811 24.09 36.44 -16.27
C ILE A 811 25.34 35.90 -16.98
N TYR A 812 25.75 34.66 -16.68
CA TYR A 812 26.88 34.04 -17.37
C TYR A 812 26.65 33.96 -18.89
N PHE A 813 25.44 33.58 -19.35
CA PHE A 813 25.09 33.60 -20.76
C PHE A 813 25.22 34.98 -21.40
N ALA A 814 24.82 36.03 -20.69
CA ALA A 814 24.82 37.39 -21.21
C ALA A 814 26.23 38.00 -21.34
N PHE A 815 27.17 37.61 -20.48
CA PHE A 815 28.51 38.22 -20.41
C PHE A 815 29.65 37.29 -20.87
N THR A 816 29.36 36.03 -21.20
CA THR A 816 30.42 35.09 -21.60
C THR A 816 30.89 35.34 -23.02
N GLN A 817 32.19 35.11 -23.24
CA GLN A 817 32.82 35.15 -24.56
C GLN A 817 32.90 33.75 -25.22
N THR A 818 32.46 32.69 -24.52
CA THR A 818 32.57 31.31 -25.03
C THR A 818 31.45 30.98 -26.02
N THR A 819 31.80 30.28 -27.10
CA THR A 819 30.82 29.77 -28.07
C THR A 819 30.10 28.49 -27.61
N GLN A 820 30.64 27.81 -26.60
CA GLN A 820 30.19 26.50 -26.11
C GLN A 820 29.29 26.57 -24.86
N TYR A 821 28.59 27.68 -24.61
CA TYR A 821 27.81 27.88 -23.37
C TYR A 821 26.85 26.71 -23.07
N PHE A 822 26.09 26.26 -24.07
CA PHE A 822 25.09 25.21 -23.89
C PHE A 822 25.72 23.87 -23.48
N GLU A 823 26.79 23.46 -24.16
CA GLU A 823 27.52 22.21 -23.86
C GLU A 823 28.10 22.21 -22.44
N LEU A 824 28.51 23.39 -21.95
CA LEU A 824 29.09 23.57 -20.63
C LEU A 824 28.06 23.70 -19.49
N THR A 825 26.79 23.98 -19.80
CA THR A 825 25.79 24.35 -18.77
C THR A 825 24.49 23.54 -18.80
N TRP A 826 24.24 22.69 -19.81
CA TRP A 826 22.95 21.99 -19.96
C TRP A 826 22.55 21.16 -18.71
N SER A 827 23.50 20.49 -18.04
CA SER A 827 23.18 19.72 -16.82
C SER A 827 22.86 20.62 -15.61
N LEU A 828 23.42 21.84 -15.57
CA LEU A 828 23.12 22.82 -14.53
C LEU A 828 21.71 23.39 -14.73
N TRP A 829 21.32 23.61 -15.98
CA TRP A 829 19.93 23.92 -16.33
C TRP A 829 18.98 22.78 -15.92
N LEU A 830 19.38 21.52 -16.09
CA LEU A 830 18.59 20.38 -15.61
C LEU A 830 18.42 20.40 -14.07
N VAL A 831 19.45 20.81 -13.31
CA VAL A 831 19.36 21.02 -11.85
C VAL A 831 18.39 22.16 -11.53
N VAL A 832 18.48 23.30 -12.23
CA VAL A 832 17.56 24.42 -12.08
C VAL A 832 16.12 23.98 -12.35
N PHE A 833 15.87 23.28 -13.46
CA PHE A 833 14.54 22.81 -13.81
C PHE A 833 14.00 21.82 -12.76
N SER A 834 14.85 20.91 -12.29
CA SER A 834 14.50 19.97 -11.22
C SER A 834 14.09 20.72 -9.96
N TRP A 835 14.91 21.63 -9.43
CA TRP A 835 14.66 22.29 -8.15
C TRP A 835 13.50 23.29 -8.19
N MET A 836 13.30 23.98 -9.31
CA MET A 836 12.20 24.94 -9.45
C MET A 836 10.86 24.29 -9.78
N TRP A 837 10.83 23.25 -10.63
CA TRP A 837 9.56 22.79 -11.22
C TRP A 837 9.09 21.41 -10.78
N SER A 838 9.96 20.55 -10.22
CA SER A 838 9.54 19.23 -9.72
C SER A 838 8.38 19.28 -8.71
N PRO A 839 8.34 20.23 -7.74
CA PRO A 839 7.22 20.34 -6.80
C PRO A 839 5.86 20.51 -7.47
N PHE A 840 5.81 21.19 -8.61
CA PHE A 840 4.58 21.48 -9.35
C PHE A 840 4.28 20.38 -10.37
N TRP A 841 5.31 19.91 -11.09
CA TRP A 841 5.17 18.86 -12.09
C TRP A 841 4.72 17.52 -11.49
N PHE A 842 5.12 17.24 -10.25
CA PHE A 842 4.73 16.02 -9.53
C PHE A 842 3.54 16.22 -8.58
N ASN A 843 2.86 17.36 -8.64
CA ASN A 843 1.63 17.63 -7.90
C ASN A 843 0.41 17.34 -8.80
N PRO A 844 -0.49 16.41 -8.43
CA PRO A 844 -1.70 16.15 -9.20
C PRO A 844 -2.51 17.42 -9.46
N LEU A 845 -3.05 17.56 -10.68
CA LEU A 845 -3.90 18.69 -11.10
C LEU A 845 -3.27 20.07 -10.93
N ALA A 846 -1.95 20.17 -10.84
CA ALA A 846 -1.26 21.45 -10.68
C ALA A 846 -1.42 22.41 -11.86
N PHE A 847 -1.86 21.91 -13.02
CA PHE A 847 -2.12 22.71 -14.21
C PHE A 847 -3.62 22.80 -14.55
N GLU A 848 -4.51 22.50 -13.61
CA GLU A 848 -5.95 22.70 -13.80
C GLU A 848 -6.33 24.16 -13.51
N TRP A 849 -7.04 24.81 -14.43
CA TRP A 849 -7.26 26.26 -14.38
C TRP A 849 -8.05 26.71 -13.13
N SER A 850 -9.03 25.93 -12.68
CA SER A 850 -9.81 26.23 -11.46
C SER A 850 -8.91 26.25 -10.22
N ASP A 851 -8.06 25.26 -10.10
CA ASP A 851 -7.24 25.00 -8.91
C ASP A 851 -6.11 26.03 -8.82
N VAL A 852 -5.46 26.35 -9.93
CA VAL A 852 -4.40 27.39 -9.97
C VAL A 852 -4.95 28.77 -9.57
N LEU A 853 -6.18 29.11 -9.97
CA LEU A 853 -6.81 30.37 -9.56
C LEU A 853 -7.12 30.39 -8.05
N GLU A 854 -7.54 29.26 -7.48
CA GLU A 854 -7.75 29.15 -6.03
C GLU A 854 -6.43 29.25 -5.26
N ASP A 855 -5.41 28.55 -5.73
CA ASP A 855 -4.05 28.56 -5.20
C ASP A 855 -3.44 29.96 -5.16
N ALA A 856 -3.61 30.75 -6.24
CA ALA A 856 -3.17 32.13 -6.27
C ALA A 856 -3.85 32.97 -5.18
N ARG A 857 -5.15 32.77 -4.93
CA ARG A 857 -5.88 33.48 -3.86
C ARG A 857 -5.38 33.06 -2.48
N LEU A 858 -5.18 31.76 -2.25
CA LEU A 858 -4.69 31.23 -0.97
C LEU A 858 -3.28 31.72 -0.65
N TRP A 859 -2.40 31.76 -1.65
CA TRP A 859 -1.04 32.29 -1.51
C TRP A 859 -1.02 33.77 -1.17
N VAL A 860 -1.82 34.61 -1.86
CA VAL A 860 -1.93 36.04 -1.52
C VAL A 860 -2.51 36.24 -0.12
N LYS A 861 -3.49 35.41 0.29
CA LYS A 861 -4.04 35.44 1.65
C LYS A 861 -2.99 35.12 2.70
N TRP A 862 -2.14 34.11 2.45
CA TRP A 862 -1.06 33.72 3.35
C TRP A 862 0.03 34.80 3.45
N LEU A 863 0.43 35.42 2.32
CA LEU A 863 1.38 36.54 2.30
C LEU A 863 0.93 37.72 3.18
N ARG A 864 -0.38 37.98 3.26
CA ARG A 864 -0.96 39.09 4.04
C ARG A 864 -1.36 38.73 5.47
N GLY A 865 -1.19 37.47 5.89
CA GLY A 865 -1.53 37.09 7.25
C GLY A 865 -0.70 37.88 8.25
N GLU A 866 -1.31 38.69 9.11
CA GLU A 866 -0.60 39.49 10.12
C GLU A 866 -0.42 38.76 11.47
N GLY A 867 -0.73 37.46 11.55
CA GLY A 867 -0.54 36.67 12.75
C GLY A 867 -0.91 35.19 12.60
N GLY A 868 -0.86 34.47 13.72
CA GLY A 868 -1.17 33.03 13.77
C GLY A 868 0.06 32.13 13.61
N ASN A 869 -0.17 30.91 13.16
CA ASN A 869 0.88 29.91 12.96
C ASN A 869 1.55 30.07 11.58
N SER A 870 2.69 29.42 11.36
CA SER A 870 3.39 29.33 10.06
C SER A 870 2.47 29.04 8.83
N ASN A 871 1.37 28.30 9.02
CA ASN A 871 0.43 27.98 7.94
C ASN A 871 -0.52 29.13 7.57
N GLN A 872 -0.64 30.15 8.41
CA GLN A 872 -1.61 31.24 8.26
C GLN A 872 -0.98 32.55 7.81
N SER A 873 0.32 32.75 8.10
CA SER A 873 1.04 34.00 7.85
C SER A 873 2.44 33.74 7.32
N TRP A 874 2.83 34.49 6.29
CA TRP A 874 4.20 34.52 5.78
C TRP A 874 5.20 34.98 6.84
N LEU A 875 4.85 35.99 7.64
CA LEU A 875 5.74 36.52 8.68
C LEU A 875 6.06 35.47 9.75
N ALA A 876 5.05 34.70 10.18
CA ALA A 876 5.24 33.61 11.15
C ALA A 876 6.13 32.51 10.56
N TRP A 877 5.88 32.12 9.30
CA TRP A 877 6.70 31.14 8.59
C TRP A 877 8.15 31.58 8.41
N PHE A 878 8.37 32.82 7.97
CA PHE A 878 9.71 33.38 7.77
C PHE A 878 10.53 33.37 9.07
N LYS A 879 9.90 33.75 10.18
CA LYS A 879 10.53 33.72 11.50
C LYS A 879 10.88 32.31 11.95
N ASP A 880 9.93 31.38 11.83
CA ASP A 880 10.10 29.98 12.23
C ASP A 880 11.20 29.29 11.40
N GLU A 881 11.22 29.52 10.08
CA GLU A 881 12.16 28.87 9.17
C GLU A 881 13.59 29.42 9.31
N ASN A 882 13.76 30.71 9.61
CA ASN A 882 15.08 31.37 9.72
C ASN A 882 15.58 31.59 11.16
N MET A 883 14.88 31.09 12.18
CA MET A 883 15.22 31.30 13.60
C MET A 883 16.63 30.79 13.96
N TYR A 884 17.07 29.71 13.32
CA TYR A 884 18.32 29.02 13.67
C TYR A 884 19.59 29.78 13.27
N PHE A 885 19.51 30.81 12.41
CA PHE A 885 20.70 31.55 11.97
C PHE A 885 21.42 32.28 13.12
N VAL A 886 20.67 32.75 14.11
CA VAL A 886 21.24 33.43 15.29
C VAL A 886 22.01 32.46 16.17
N SER A 887 21.50 31.23 16.31
CA SER A 887 22.06 30.18 17.16
C SER A 887 23.23 29.42 16.51
N LEU A 888 23.60 29.75 15.27
CA LEU A 888 24.76 29.17 14.59
C LEU A 888 26.07 29.43 15.36
N ARG A 889 26.97 28.44 15.33
CA ARG A 889 28.33 28.57 15.89
C ARG A 889 29.16 29.58 15.07
N PRO A 890 30.20 30.22 15.66
CA PRO A 890 31.01 31.23 14.95
C PRO A 890 31.60 30.75 13.61
N TRP A 891 32.11 29.51 13.55
CA TRP A 891 32.65 28.94 12.30
C TRP A 891 31.55 28.73 11.24
N ALA A 892 30.34 28.31 11.65
CA ALA A 892 29.20 28.14 10.76
C ALA A 892 28.73 29.50 10.22
N LYS A 893 28.73 30.53 11.08
CA LYS A 893 28.48 31.92 10.66
C LYS A 893 29.52 32.39 9.64
N ALA A 894 30.80 32.05 9.81
CA ALA A 894 31.85 32.38 8.85
C ALA A 894 31.60 31.74 7.47
N CYS A 895 31.13 30.48 7.40
CA CYS A 895 30.78 29.84 6.13
C CYS A 895 29.63 30.57 5.40
N VAL A 896 28.57 30.94 6.11
CA VAL A 896 27.43 31.68 5.54
C VAL A 896 27.86 33.09 5.14
N PHE A 897 28.70 33.74 5.94
CA PHE A 897 29.27 35.05 5.63
C PHE A 897 30.13 35.03 4.36
N LEU A 898 30.95 33.99 4.17
CA LEU A 898 31.74 33.82 2.95
C LEU A 898 30.85 33.75 1.69
N LYS A 899 29.68 33.11 1.79
CA LYS A 899 28.69 33.10 0.69
C LYS A 899 28.23 34.52 0.34
N SER A 900 27.90 35.34 1.33
CA SER A 900 27.49 36.74 1.07
C SER A 900 28.60 37.61 0.45
N ILE A 901 29.87 37.32 0.73
CA ILE A 901 30.99 38.04 0.10
C ILE A 901 30.98 37.82 -1.42
N ILE A 902 30.61 36.63 -1.89
CA ILE A 902 30.49 36.35 -3.32
C ILE A 902 29.41 37.23 -3.95
N TYR A 903 28.27 37.45 -3.28
CA TYR A 903 27.23 38.35 -3.78
C TYR A 903 27.72 39.80 -3.88
N VAL A 904 28.51 40.26 -2.91
CA VAL A 904 29.13 41.59 -2.97
C VAL A 904 30.08 41.69 -4.18
N PHE A 905 30.92 40.68 -4.43
CA PHE A 905 31.81 40.68 -5.58
C PHE A 905 31.06 40.64 -6.92
N VAL A 906 29.99 39.85 -7.03
CA VAL A 906 29.16 39.82 -8.25
C VAL A 906 28.48 41.17 -8.46
N GLY A 907 27.92 41.76 -7.40
CA GLY A 907 27.31 43.10 -7.45
C GLY A 907 28.31 44.19 -7.82
N LEU A 908 29.55 44.13 -7.30
CA LEU A 908 30.62 45.05 -7.68
C LEU A 908 31.06 44.84 -9.13
N ALA A 909 31.26 43.61 -9.58
CA ALA A 909 31.64 43.29 -10.95
C ALA A 909 30.59 43.79 -11.96
N MET A 910 29.31 43.64 -11.64
CA MET A 910 28.19 44.19 -12.43
C MET A 910 28.19 45.72 -12.57
N LEU A 911 28.71 46.43 -11.57
CA LEU A 911 28.78 47.90 -11.56
C LEU A 911 30.13 48.45 -12.07
N THR A 912 31.11 47.57 -12.35
CA THR A 912 32.48 47.95 -12.73
C THR A 912 32.92 47.46 -14.11
N SER A 913 32.06 46.75 -14.85
CA SER A 913 32.32 46.42 -16.26
C SER A 913 32.46 47.68 -17.11
N ASP A 914 33.40 47.68 -18.07
CA ASP A 914 34.03 48.81 -18.80
C ASP A 914 33.11 49.77 -19.62
N ASP A 915 31.82 49.87 -19.32
CA ASP A 915 30.88 50.79 -19.97
C ASP A 915 30.56 52.00 -19.07
N ALA A 916 30.58 53.22 -19.63
CA ALA A 916 30.41 54.48 -18.91
C ALA A 916 29.03 54.65 -18.21
N TYR A 917 28.11 53.70 -18.45
CA TYR A 917 26.72 53.68 -17.98
C TYR A 917 26.48 52.73 -16.78
N HIS A 918 27.50 52.04 -16.25
CA HIS A 918 27.33 51.04 -15.17
C HIS A 918 27.52 51.56 -13.73
N SER A 919 27.93 52.81 -13.53
CA SER A 919 28.17 53.35 -12.18
C SER A 919 26.89 53.85 -11.51
N PHE A 920 26.69 53.50 -10.23
CA PHE A 920 25.57 54.02 -9.41
C PHE A 920 25.52 55.55 -9.35
N ASN A 921 26.67 56.21 -9.52
CA ASN A 921 26.79 57.67 -9.48
C ASN A 921 26.43 58.35 -10.80
N ALA A 922 26.23 57.60 -11.89
CA ALA A 922 25.84 58.17 -13.18
C ALA A 922 24.35 58.56 -13.17
N VAL A 923 24.05 59.79 -13.62
CA VAL A 923 22.66 60.31 -13.72
C VAL A 923 21.79 59.42 -14.63
N SER A 924 22.41 58.79 -15.62
CA SER A 924 21.80 57.80 -16.51
C SER A 924 21.33 56.52 -15.81
N SER A 925 21.81 56.23 -14.60
CA SER A 925 21.61 54.94 -13.94
C SER A 925 20.72 55.05 -12.69
N TRP A 926 20.85 56.10 -11.86
CA TRP A 926 20.04 56.22 -10.63
C TRP A 926 18.62 56.76 -10.87
N LEU A 927 18.44 57.69 -11.83
CA LEU A 927 17.12 58.27 -12.12
C LEU A 927 16.16 57.19 -12.67
N PRO A 928 16.52 56.40 -13.70
CA PRO A 928 15.59 55.42 -14.23
C PRO A 928 15.48 54.20 -13.30
N LEU A 929 16.45 53.95 -12.40
CA LEU A 929 16.33 52.96 -11.32
C LEU A 929 15.28 53.38 -10.29
N SER A 930 15.21 54.67 -9.94
CA SER A 930 14.18 55.19 -9.03
C SER A 930 12.77 55.12 -9.64
N VAL A 931 12.66 55.37 -10.95
CA VAL A 931 11.41 55.20 -11.72
C VAL A 931 11.03 53.72 -11.78
N PHE A 932 11.99 52.83 -12.03
CA PHE A 932 11.79 51.39 -12.02
C PHE A 932 11.29 50.88 -10.65
N LEU A 933 11.94 51.29 -9.55
CA LEU A 933 11.52 50.93 -8.20
C LEU A 933 10.11 51.47 -7.88
N GLY A 934 9.79 52.68 -8.37
CA GLY A 934 8.45 53.26 -8.28
C GLY A 934 7.40 52.45 -9.05
N LEU A 935 7.73 51.98 -10.28
CA LEU A 935 6.87 51.11 -11.08
C LEU A 935 6.68 49.73 -10.44
N VAL A 936 7.74 49.14 -9.86
CA VAL A 936 7.66 47.88 -9.12
C VAL A 936 6.77 48.04 -7.88
N ALA A 937 6.93 49.12 -7.12
CA ALA A 937 6.08 49.42 -5.97
C ALA A 937 4.62 49.61 -6.38
N LEU A 938 4.36 50.35 -7.46
CA LEU A 938 3.03 50.52 -8.02
C LEU A 938 2.44 49.18 -8.47
N ASN A 939 3.23 48.34 -9.14
CA ASN A 939 2.80 47.01 -9.59
C ASN A 939 2.46 46.10 -8.40
N LEU A 940 3.28 46.09 -7.34
CA LEU A 940 2.96 45.36 -6.11
C LEU A 940 1.66 45.88 -5.47
N VAL A 941 1.48 47.20 -5.39
CA VAL A 941 0.24 47.80 -4.87
C VAL A 941 -0.97 47.41 -5.72
N VAL A 942 -0.87 47.47 -7.04
CA VAL A 942 -1.93 47.05 -7.98
C VAL A 942 -2.19 45.56 -7.85
N PHE A 943 -1.16 44.73 -7.83
CA PHE A 943 -1.25 43.28 -7.63
C PHE A 943 -1.99 42.95 -6.33
N PHE A 944 -1.58 43.57 -5.21
CA PHE A 944 -2.28 43.37 -3.95
C PHE A 944 -3.72 43.94 -3.98
N SER A 945 -3.96 45.09 -4.59
CA SER A 945 -5.32 45.64 -4.71
C SER A 945 -6.24 44.73 -5.54
N MET A 946 -5.72 44.10 -6.59
CA MET A 946 -6.46 43.23 -7.53
C MET A 946 -6.95 41.93 -6.90
N PHE A 947 -6.17 41.35 -5.99
CA PHE A 947 -6.50 40.10 -5.28
C PHE A 947 -7.18 40.33 -3.92
N SER A 948 -7.56 41.57 -3.60
CA SER A 948 -8.18 41.93 -2.32
C SER A 948 -9.71 41.77 -2.28
N SER A 949 -10.39 41.64 -3.42
CA SER A 949 -11.86 41.63 -3.51
C SER A 949 -12.46 40.26 -3.24
N LYS A 950 -13.52 40.22 -2.41
CA LYS A 950 -14.14 39.02 -1.85
C LYS A 950 -15.38 38.51 -2.61
N LEU A 951 -15.63 38.98 -3.83
CA LEU A 951 -16.93 38.81 -4.50
C LEU A 951 -16.86 37.93 -5.76
N ASN A 952 -18.00 37.36 -6.12
CA ASN A 952 -18.22 36.51 -7.28
C ASN A 952 -17.97 37.31 -8.58
N GLU A 953 -16.72 37.40 -9.00
CA GLU A 953 -16.32 38.18 -10.18
C GLU A 953 -16.62 37.42 -11.46
N SER A 954 -17.31 38.09 -12.40
CA SER A 954 -17.60 37.57 -13.74
C SER A 954 -16.31 37.29 -14.52
N GLY A 955 -16.36 36.34 -15.46
CA GLY A 955 -15.18 35.94 -16.25
C GLY A 955 -14.48 37.11 -16.97
N GLY A 956 -15.26 38.11 -17.41
CA GLY A 956 -14.72 39.31 -18.06
C GLY A 956 -13.88 40.20 -17.12
N VAL A 957 -14.26 40.32 -15.84
CA VAL A 957 -13.47 41.06 -14.84
C VAL A 957 -12.14 40.35 -14.59
N ARG A 958 -12.15 39.01 -14.51
CA ARG A 958 -10.92 38.21 -14.35
C ARG A 958 -9.96 38.39 -15.53
N PHE A 959 -10.49 38.36 -16.75
CA PHE A 959 -9.71 38.60 -17.97
C PHE A 959 -9.11 40.01 -18.01
N LEU A 960 -9.88 41.03 -17.62
CA LEU A 960 -9.39 42.41 -17.56
C LEU A 960 -8.27 42.58 -16.52
N LYS A 961 -8.40 41.97 -15.33
CA LYS A 961 -7.34 41.98 -14.31
C LYS A 961 -6.06 41.33 -14.83
N MET A 962 -6.17 40.21 -15.55
CA MET A 962 -5.04 39.54 -16.18
C MET A 962 -4.35 40.45 -17.21
N ILE A 963 -5.11 41.14 -18.06
CA ILE A 963 -4.57 42.11 -19.03
C ILE A 963 -3.81 43.23 -18.32
N VAL A 964 -4.36 43.78 -17.22
CA VAL A 964 -3.70 44.86 -16.47
C VAL A 964 -2.39 44.38 -15.85
N VAL A 965 -2.33 43.16 -15.31
CA VAL A 965 -1.08 42.58 -14.79
C VAL A 965 -0.07 42.38 -15.92
N LEU A 966 -0.48 41.81 -17.06
CA LEU A 966 0.38 41.61 -18.23
C LEU A 966 0.91 42.93 -18.78
N PHE A 967 0.07 43.96 -18.85
CA PHE A 967 0.47 45.30 -19.28
C PHE A 967 1.49 45.92 -18.32
N ASN A 968 1.27 45.81 -17.00
CA ASN A 968 2.23 46.32 -16.03
C ASN A 968 3.56 45.55 -16.04
N MET A 969 3.53 44.22 -16.26
CA MET A 969 4.74 43.43 -16.46
C MET A 969 5.49 43.84 -17.72
N ALA A 970 4.77 44.00 -18.84
CA ALA A 970 5.33 44.49 -20.10
C ALA A 970 5.99 45.87 -19.94
N ALA A 971 5.34 46.79 -19.20
CA ALA A 971 5.86 48.11 -18.89
C ALA A 971 7.16 48.07 -18.07
N ILE A 972 7.26 47.14 -17.10
CA ILE A 972 8.49 46.92 -16.31
C ILE A 972 9.62 46.40 -17.20
N THR A 973 9.37 45.38 -18.03
CA THR A 973 10.38 44.88 -18.99
C THR A 973 10.79 45.94 -20.01
N PHE A 974 9.86 46.76 -20.47
CA PHE A 974 10.14 47.87 -21.37
C PHE A 974 11.01 48.92 -20.66
N ALA A 975 10.70 49.27 -19.41
CA ALA A 975 11.49 50.21 -18.62
C ALA A 975 12.93 49.71 -18.36
N ILE A 976 13.12 48.40 -18.12
CA ILE A 976 14.46 47.81 -17.95
C ILE A 976 15.24 47.80 -19.28
N SER A 977 14.58 47.52 -20.40
CA SER A 977 15.23 47.38 -21.71
C SER A 977 15.46 48.69 -22.46
N SER A 978 14.75 49.76 -22.10
CA SER A 978 14.85 51.06 -22.77
C SER A 978 16.06 51.90 -22.36
N VAL A 979 16.77 51.52 -21.29
CA VAL A 979 17.92 52.25 -20.75
C VAL A 979 19.13 51.34 -20.71
N ASP A 980 20.16 51.70 -21.48
CA ASP A 980 21.44 50.97 -21.52
C ASP A 980 22.08 50.92 -20.12
N GLY A 981 22.51 49.72 -19.71
CA GLY A 981 23.13 49.49 -18.39
C GLY A 981 22.16 49.35 -17.21
N MET A 982 20.85 49.59 -17.39
CA MET A 982 19.85 49.48 -16.31
C MET A 982 19.73 48.05 -15.77
N LEU A 983 19.74 47.06 -16.65
CA LEU A 983 19.66 45.65 -16.28
C LEU A 983 20.80 45.25 -15.32
N SER A 984 22.04 45.64 -15.63
CA SER A 984 23.21 45.39 -14.78
C SER A 984 23.09 46.09 -13.42
N CYS A 985 22.56 47.32 -13.39
CA CYS A 985 22.34 48.08 -12.15
C CYS A 985 21.29 47.41 -11.25
N VAL A 986 20.13 47.03 -11.80
CA VAL A 986 19.06 46.34 -11.06
C VAL A 986 19.57 45.01 -10.47
N ILE A 987 20.30 44.23 -11.27
CA ILE A 987 20.89 42.96 -10.84
C ILE A 987 21.96 43.20 -9.75
N GLY A 988 22.82 44.19 -9.91
CA GLY A 988 23.84 44.56 -8.91
C GLY A 988 23.22 44.94 -7.56
N VAL A 989 22.20 45.81 -7.57
CA VAL A 989 21.45 46.22 -6.37
C VAL A 989 20.78 45.00 -5.71
N TYR A 990 20.22 44.08 -6.49
CA TYR A 990 19.63 42.85 -5.96
C TYR A 990 20.67 41.97 -5.23
N TYR A 991 21.88 41.80 -5.78
CA TYR A 991 22.95 41.06 -5.10
C TYR A 991 23.44 41.75 -3.81
N PHE A 992 23.54 43.08 -3.79
CA PHE A 992 23.84 43.81 -2.55
C PHE A 992 22.73 43.67 -1.51
N ALA A 993 21.46 43.74 -1.94
CA ALA A 993 20.31 43.51 -1.09
C ALA A 993 20.30 42.07 -0.52
N ALA A 994 20.65 41.07 -1.33
CA ALA A 994 20.78 39.68 -0.87
C ALA A 994 21.91 39.52 0.18
N ALA A 995 23.07 40.15 -0.04
CA ALA A 995 24.17 40.15 0.94
C ALA A 995 23.76 40.81 2.26
N LEU A 996 23.13 41.99 2.18
CA LEU A 996 22.63 42.71 3.35
C LEU A 996 21.56 41.90 4.11
N GLY A 997 20.61 41.31 3.38
CA GLY A 997 19.57 40.45 3.97
C GLY A 997 20.18 39.28 4.74
N LEU A 998 21.19 38.61 4.18
CA LEU A 998 21.88 37.51 4.84
C LEU A 998 22.63 37.96 6.10
N TRP A 999 23.33 39.09 6.05
CA TRP A 999 24.02 39.66 7.23
C TRP A 999 23.05 40.04 8.34
N MET A 1000 21.90 40.63 7.98
CA MET A 1000 20.88 41.02 8.95
C MET A 1000 20.31 39.81 9.67
N ILE A 1001 20.00 38.72 8.96
CA ILE A 1001 19.55 37.46 9.58
C ILE A 1001 20.65 36.83 10.44
N LEU A 1002 21.91 36.83 9.96
CA LEU A 1002 23.03 36.14 10.62
C LEU A 1002 23.42 36.75 11.97
N PHE A 1003 23.37 38.09 12.06
CA PHE A 1003 23.80 38.84 13.24
C PHE A 1003 22.66 39.33 14.12
N PHE A 1004 21.51 39.73 13.53
CA PHE A 1004 20.38 40.33 14.26
C PHE A 1004 19.12 39.45 14.29
N GLY A 1005 19.11 38.34 13.56
CA GLY A 1005 18.02 37.36 13.56
C GLY A 1005 16.85 37.66 12.65
N SER A 1006 15.91 36.71 12.60
CA SER A 1006 14.72 36.76 11.74
C SER A 1006 13.67 37.80 12.16
N ASP A 1007 13.82 38.42 13.33
CA ASP A 1007 12.98 39.54 13.79
C ASP A 1007 13.41 40.91 13.25
N ASN A 1008 14.54 40.99 12.53
CA ASN A 1008 15.04 42.24 12.00
C ASN A 1008 14.15 42.78 10.86
N ARG A 1009 13.70 44.05 10.97
CA ARG A 1009 12.79 44.68 10.01
C ARG A 1009 13.35 44.77 8.59
N ILE A 1010 14.67 44.98 8.43
CA ILE A 1010 15.31 45.08 7.12
C ILE A 1010 15.37 43.70 6.46
N ALA A 1011 15.75 42.67 7.21
CA ALA A 1011 15.71 41.29 6.71
C ALA A 1011 14.30 40.89 6.27
N ILE A 1012 13.29 41.18 7.10
CA ILE A 1012 11.88 40.91 6.80
C ILE A 1012 11.47 41.57 5.49
N ALA A 1013 11.77 42.87 5.30
CA ALA A 1013 11.38 43.59 4.08
C ALA A 1013 12.05 43.02 2.81
N LEU A 1014 13.34 42.67 2.89
CA LEU A 1014 14.11 42.15 1.76
C LEU A 1014 13.64 40.74 1.34
N TYR A 1015 13.44 39.85 2.32
CA TYR A 1015 12.95 38.50 2.04
C TYR A 1015 11.47 38.48 1.63
N PHE A 1016 10.65 39.38 2.17
CA PHE A 1016 9.25 39.52 1.71
C PHE A 1016 9.20 39.88 0.24
N LEU A 1017 10.01 40.86 -0.19
CA LEU A 1017 10.09 41.25 -1.60
C LEU A 1017 10.60 40.09 -2.46
N HIS A 1018 11.66 39.38 -2.01
CA HIS A 1018 12.18 38.21 -2.70
C HIS A 1018 11.12 37.12 -2.90
N ASP A 1019 10.41 36.75 -1.83
CA ASP A 1019 9.38 35.70 -1.86
C ASP A 1019 8.16 36.09 -2.69
N CYS A 1020 7.76 37.37 -2.66
CA CYS A 1020 6.70 37.87 -3.52
C CYS A 1020 7.10 37.76 -5.00
N LEU A 1021 8.32 38.19 -5.36
CA LEU A 1021 8.79 38.12 -6.75
C LEU A 1021 8.94 36.67 -7.22
N LEU A 1022 9.57 35.82 -6.41
CA LEU A 1022 9.80 34.42 -6.74
C LEU A 1022 8.48 33.63 -6.84
N GLY A 1023 7.57 33.80 -5.87
CA GLY A 1023 6.29 33.13 -5.88
C GLY A 1023 5.38 33.61 -7.02
N ALA A 1024 5.37 34.91 -7.33
CA ALA A 1024 4.64 35.46 -8.48
C ALA A 1024 5.20 34.94 -9.81
N PHE A 1025 6.52 34.82 -9.94
CA PHE A 1025 7.15 34.21 -11.12
C PHE A 1025 6.73 32.75 -11.30
N CYS A 1026 6.82 31.93 -10.25
CA CYS A 1026 6.41 30.53 -10.30
C CYS A 1026 4.92 30.39 -10.65
N LEU A 1027 4.04 31.14 -9.97
CA LEU A 1027 2.60 31.14 -10.27
C LEU A 1027 2.31 31.63 -11.69
N GLY A 1028 3.01 32.64 -12.18
CA GLY A 1028 2.85 33.14 -13.55
C GLY A 1028 3.13 32.06 -14.60
N VAL A 1029 4.22 31.30 -14.42
CA VAL A 1029 4.54 30.17 -15.32
C VAL A 1029 3.50 29.06 -15.22
N ILE A 1030 3.05 28.71 -14.00
CA ILE A 1030 2.01 27.69 -13.79
C ILE A 1030 0.69 28.12 -14.45
N MET A 1031 0.31 29.39 -14.33
CA MET A 1031 -0.88 29.96 -14.97
C MET A 1031 -0.82 29.87 -16.50
N ILE A 1032 0.34 30.14 -17.10
CA ILE A 1032 0.55 30.00 -18.55
C ILE A 1032 0.44 28.52 -18.95
N LEU A 1033 1.07 27.62 -18.20
CA LEU A 1033 1.01 26.18 -18.46
C LEU A 1033 -0.41 25.63 -18.27
N ALA A 1034 -1.18 26.14 -17.31
CA ALA A 1034 -2.57 25.75 -17.10
C ALA A 1034 -3.51 26.26 -18.20
N ALA A 1035 -3.20 27.41 -18.81
CA ALA A 1035 -3.93 27.91 -19.96
C ALA A 1035 -3.73 27.03 -21.21
N ILE A 1036 -2.57 26.38 -21.32
CA ILE A 1036 -2.29 25.38 -22.37
C ILE A 1036 -2.84 24.04 -21.85
N TYR A 1037 -3.97 23.58 -22.38
CA TYR A 1037 -4.61 22.34 -21.91
C TYR A 1037 -3.71 21.07 -21.93
N VAL A 1038 -2.69 21.06 -22.81
CA VAL A 1038 -1.81 19.91 -23.07
C VAL A 1038 -0.96 19.50 -21.85
N PRO A 1039 -0.21 20.41 -21.18
CA PRO A 1039 0.51 20.14 -19.94
C PRO A 1039 -0.27 19.34 -18.87
N SER A 1040 -1.54 19.66 -18.61
CA SER A 1040 -2.37 18.94 -17.63
C SER A 1040 -2.56 17.46 -18.01
N LYS A 1041 -2.79 17.18 -19.29
CA LYS A 1041 -2.92 15.80 -19.81
C LYS A 1041 -1.60 15.03 -19.74
N ILE A 1042 -0.50 15.68 -20.13
CA ILE A 1042 0.84 15.08 -20.06
C ILE A 1042 1.18 14.75 -18.61
N GLN A 1043 0.98 15.69 -17.68
CA GLN A 1043 1.22 15.48 -16.25
C GLN A 1043 0.44 14.29 -15.71
N THR A 1044 -0.87 14.24 -16.00
CA THR A 1044 -1.74 13.15 -15.54
C THR A 1044 -1.28 11.79 -16.07
N TRP A 1045 -0.93 11.72 -17.36
CA TRP A 1045 -0.36 10.51 -17.96
C TRP A 1045 0.96 10.12 -17.29
N LEU A 1046 1.89 11.05 -17.11
CA LEU A 1046 3.20 10.79 -16.51
C LEU A 1046 3.08 10.30 -15.06
N LEU A 1047 2.19 10.90 -14.26
CA LEU A 1047 2.01 10.56 -12.85
C LEU A 1047 1.34 9.18 -12.66
N TYR A 1048 0.36 8.85 -13.48
CA TYR A 1048 -0.48 7.66 -13.32
C TYR A 1048 -0.23 6.56 -14.35
N ASN A 1049 0.82 6.66 -15.19
CA ASN A 1049 1.14 5.65 -16.20
C ASN A 1049 1.17 4.22 -15.64
N ASN A 1050 1.71 4.02 -14.44
CA ASN A 1050 1.77 2.71 -13.80
C ASN A 1050 0.39 2.18 -13.39
N ALA A 1051 -0.51 3.04 -12.92
CA ALA A 1051 -1.89 2.67 -12.62
C ALA A 1051 -2.70 2.40 -13.90
N LEU A 1052 -2.55 3.27 -14.91
CA LEU A 1052 -3.17 3.15 -16.24
C LEU A 1052 -2.78 1.84 -16.95
N SER A 1053 -1.48 1.48 -16.91
CA SER A 1053 -0.97 0.24 -17.51
C SER A 1053 -1.53 -1.05 -16.90
N ARG A 1054 -2.13 -0.97 -15.69
CA ARG A 1054 -2.80 -2.10 -15.01
C ARG A 1054 -4.29 -2.21 -15.32
N GLY A 1055 -4.79 -1.43 -16.28
CA GLY A 1055 -6.20 -1.47 -16.67
C GLY A 1055 -7.11 -0.60 -15.80
N VAL A 1056 -6.56 0.34 -15.03
CA VAL A 1056 -7.35 1.42 -14.44
C VAL A 1056 -7.74 2.34 -15.60
N VAL A 1057 -8.88 2.06 -16.22
CA VAL A 1057 -9.45 2.95 -17.22
C VAL A 1057 -9.93 4.19 -16.46
N ILE A 1058 -9.14 5.28 -16.51
CA ILE A 1058 -9.53 6.56 -15.91
C ILE A 1058 -10.90 7.01 -16.46
N GLU A 1059 -11.23 6.65 -17.71
CA GLU A 1059 -12.57 6.89 -18.28
C GLU A 1059 -13.70 6.15 -17.54
N ASP A 1060 -13.47 4.96 -16.97
CA ASP A 1060 -14.49 4.23 -16.20
C ASP A 1060 -14.70 4.88 -14.82
N ILE A 1061 -13.62 5.39 -14.21
CA ILE A 1061 -13.67 6.17 -12.97
C ILE A 1061 -14.42 7.50 -13.22
N LEU A 1062 -14.11 8.19 -14.32
CA LEU A 1062 -14.75 9.45 -14.70
C LEU A 1062 -16.21 9.24 -15.12
N ARG A 1063 -16.56 8.15 -15.84
CA ARG A 1063 -17.95 7.78 -16.18
C ARG A 1063 -18.76 7.40 -14.95
N ALA A 1064 -18.18 6.64 -14.02
CA ALA A 1064 -18.88 6.29 -12.79
C ALA A 1064 -19.12 7.53 -11.91
N ASN A 1065 -18.19 8.49 -11.92
CA ASN A 1065 -18.37 9.77 -11.22
C ASN A 1065 -19.43 10.65 -11.88
N SER A 1066 -19.51 10.69 -13.22
CA SER A 1066 -20.59 11.42 -13.90
C SER A 1066 -21.96 10.85 -13.56
N GLN A 1067 -22.11 9.52 -13.56
CA GLN A 1067 -23.37 8.85 -13.18
C GLN A 1067 -23.77 9.07 -11.71
N LEU A 1068 -22.80 9.21 -10.80
CA LEU A 1068 -23.06 9.51 -9.39
C LEU A 1068 -23.40 10.98 -9.16
N ASN A 1069 -22.76 11.91 -9.89
CA ASN A 1069 -23.12 13.32 -9.85
C ASN A 1069 -24.52 13.58 -10.42
N ASP A 1070 -24.94 12.85 -11.47
CA ASP A 1070 -26.31 12.91 -11.99
C ASP A 1070 -27.34 12.50 -10.91
N GLN A 1071 -27.03 11.52 -10.05
CA GLN A 1071 -27.89 11.11 -8.92
C GLN A 1071 -27.89 12.12 -7.75
N ASP A 1072 -26.76 12.75 -7.46
CA ASP A 1072 -26.68 13.83 -6.46
C ASP A 1072 -27.43 15.09 -6.93
N GLU A 1073 -27.45 15.38 -8.24
CA GLU A 1073 -28.26 16.43 -8.85
C GLU A 1073 -29.77 16.14 -8.77
N GLU A 1074 -30.20 14.88 -8.99
CA GLU A 1074 -31.59 14.45 -8.77
C GLU A 1074 -32.02 14.60 -7.29
N LEU A 1075 -31.12 14.31 -6.34
CA LEU A 1075 -31.34 14.51 -4.90
C LEU A 1075 -31.44 15.99 -4.51
N ASN A 1076 -30.63 16.86 -5.15
CA ASN A 1076 -30.72 18.30 -5.01
C ASN A 1076 -32.02 18.84 -5.61
N TYR A 1077 -32.50 18.27 -6.73
CA TYR A 1077 -33.78 18.61 -7.34
C TYR A 1077 -34.96 18.26 -6.41
N ALA A 1078 -34.90 17.14 -5.69
CA ALA A 1078 -35.90 16.77 -4.70
C ALA A 1078 -35.92 17.71 -3.47
N GLN A 1079 -34.75 18.21 -3.02
CA GLN A 1079 -34.67 19.25 -2.00
C GLN A 1079 -35.18 20.59 -2.50
N MET A 1080 -34.87 20.95 -3.75
CA MET A 1080 -35.35 22.17 -4.40
C MET A 1080 -36.87 22.14 -4.58
N LYS A 1081 -37.46 20.98 -4.93
CA LYS A 1081 -38.91 20.74 -4.99
C LYS A 1081 -39.59 20.89 -3.62
N ARG A 1082 -38.94 20.45 -2.54
CA ARG A 1082 -39.41 20.70 -1.16
C ARG A 1082 -39.41 22.18 -0.79
N LEU A 1083 -38.32 22.88 -1.08
CA LEU A 1083 -38.20 24.33 -0.86
C LEU A 1083 -39.21 25.13 -1.68
N LEU A 1084 -39.45 24.76 -2.94
CA LEU A 1084 -40.48 25.36 -3.80
C LEU A 1084 -41.90 25.08 -3.30
N MET A 1085 -42.19 23.86 -2.82
CA MET A 1085 -43.48 23.56 -2.17
C MET A 1085 -43.68 24.38 -0.89
N GLU A 1086 -42.62 24.60 -0.13
CA GLU A 1086 -42.65 25.40 1.11
C GLU A 1086 -42.82 26.89 0.79
N GLN A 1087 -42.16 27.40 -0.26
CA GLN A 1087 -42.39 28.76 -0.78
C GLN A 1087 -43.81 28.94 -1.35
N ASN A 1088 -44.34 27.97 -2.09
CA ASN A 1088 -45.73 28.02 -2.58
C ASN A 1088 -46.75 27.95 -1.44
N ARG A 1089 -46.46 27.22 -0.38
CA ARG A 1089 -47.28 27.19 0.84
C ARG A 1089 -47.25 28.54 1.57
N MET A 1090 -46.11 29.21 1.61
CA MET A 1090 -45.96 30.56 2.17
C MET A 1090 -46.68 31.60 1.30
N LEU A 1091 -46.57 31.52 -0.03
CA LEU A 1091 -47.32 32.37 -0.95
C LEU A 1091 -48.83 32.16 -0.85
N ALA A 1092 -49.29 30.92 -0.69
CA ALA A 1092 -50.71 30.62 -0.46
C ALA A 1092 -51.25 31.20 0.85
N LEU A 1093 -50.42 31.24 1.91
CA LEU A 1093 -50.74 31.93 3.17
C LEU A 1093 -50.83 33.45 3.00
N PHE A 1094 -50.08 34.03 2.05
CA PHE A 1094 -50.16 35.46 1.72
C PHE A 1094 -51.33 35.81 0.78
N THR A 1095 -51.83 34.86 -0.02
CA THR A 1095 -52.90 35.12 -0.99
C THR A 1095 -54.30 34.73 -0.52
N ASN A 1096 -54.41 33.71 0.34
CA ASN A 1096 -55.71 33.27 0.87
C ASN A 1096 -55.92 33.84 2.27
N GLY A 1097 -56.50 35.03 2.31
CA GLY A 1097 -56.99 35.63 3.55
C GLY A 1097 -58.06 34.75 4.19
N SER A 1098 -57.75 34.18 5.36
CA SER A 1098 -58.73 33.60 6.26
C SER A 1098 -58.54 34.19 7.66
N ASP A 1099 -59.62 34.79 8.16
CA ASP A 1099 -59.73 35.60 9.37
C ASP A 1099 -59.05 34.98 10.61
N SER A 1100 -57.91 35.55 11.00
CA SER A 1100 -57.42 35.47 12.37
C SER A 1100 -56.67 36.75 12.72
N ASP A 1101 -57.06 37.39 13.83
CA ASP A 1101 -56.58 38.72 14.25
C ASP A 1101 -55.08 38.78 14.59
N GLN A 1102 -54.36 37.66 14.57
CA GLN A 1102 -52.89 37.63 14.70
C GLN A 1102 -52.14 37.90 13.38
N ALA A 1103 -52.80 37.87 12.21
CA ALA A 1103 -52.14 38.09 10.91
C ALA A 1103 -51.91 39.58 10.58
N ARG A 1104 -52.73 40.49 11.11
CA ARG A 1104 -52.66 41.94 10.80
C ARG A 1104 -51.42 42.65 11.36
N SER A 1105 -50.80 42.12 12.41
CA SER A 1105 -49.58 42.67 13.00
C SER A 1105 -48.34 42.36 12.16
N TYR A 1106 -48.31 41.19 11.52
CA TYR A 1106 -47.18 40.76 10.68
C TYR A 1106 -47.27 41.29 9.24
N GLU A 1107 -48.49 41.47 8.70
CA GLU A 1107 -48.73 42.01 7.34
C GLU A 1107 -48.23 43.46 7.16
N SER A 1108 -48.28 44.29 8.21
CA SER A 1108 -47.92 45.72 8.15
C SER A 1108 -46.40 45.95 8.00
N SER A 1109 -45.56 45.06 8.54
CA SER A 1109 -44.11 45.28 8.59
C SER A 1109 -43.34 44.78 7.35
N LEU A 1110 -43.96 43.95 6.50
CA LEU A 1110 -43.30 43.32 5.35
C LEU A 1110 -43.77 43.84 3.98
N ARG A 1111 -44.92 44.53 3.91
CA ARG A 1111 -45.40 45.17 2.66
C ARG A 1111 -44.63 46.43 2.27
N SER A 1112 -43.71 46.93 3.09
CA SER A 1112 -42.92 48.13 2.76
C SER A 1112 -41.71 47.87 1.86
N HIS A 1113 -41.38 46.61 1.55
CA HIS A 1113 -40.13 46.26 0.84
C HIS A 1113 -40.28 45.34 -0.37
N VAL A 1114 -41.50 45.03 -0.81
CA VAL A 1114 -41.72 44.20 -2.01
C VAL A 1114 -42.75 44.91 -2.88
N SER A 1115 -42.36 45.29 -4.09
CA SER A 1115 -43.27 45.98 -5.02
C SER A 1115 -44.28 44.98 -5.62
N ASP A 1116 -45.46 45.45 -6.03
CA ASP A 1116 -46.44 44.60 -6.73
C ASP A 1116 -45.86 44.02 -8.04
N THR A 1117 -44.87 44.69 -8.64
CA THR A 1117 -44.12 44.18 -9.78
C THR A 1117 -43.25 42.99 -9.38
N ASP A 1118 -42.52 43.06 -8.27
CA ASP A 1118 -41.68 41.94 -7.78
C ASP A 1118 -42.53 40.70 -7.43
N LEU A 1119 -43.72 40.93 -6.89
CA LEU A 1119 -44.68 39.87 -6.55
C LEU A 1119 -45.31 39.25 -7.80
N SER A 1120 -45.49 40.04 -8.86
CA SER A 1120 -45.93 39.56 -10.18
C SER A 1120 -44.83 38.77 -10.90
N GLU A 1121 -43.58 39.24 -10.86
CA GLU A 1121 -42.42 38.56 -11.44
C GLU A 1121 -42.12 37.24 -10.74
N LEU A 1122 -42.28 37.19 -9.41
CA LEU A 1122 -42.22 35.95 -8.64
C LEU A 1122 -43.31 34.96 -9.05
N LYS A 1123 -44.55 35.43 -9.27
CA LYS A 1123 -45.63 34.57 -9.78
C LYS A 1123 -45.36 34.06 -11.19
N ASP A 1124 -44.83 34.91 -12.06
CA ASP A 1124 -44.51 34.56 -13.44
C ASP A 1124 -43.33 33.58 -13.53
N ALA A 1125 -42.30 33.77 -12.70
CA ALA A 1125 -41.18 32.85 -12.55
C ALA A 1125 -41.63 31.50 -11.98
N THR A 1126 -42.51 31.52 -10.96
CA THR A 1126 -43.09 30.30 -10.37
C THR A 1126 -43.94 29.55 -11.41
N TRP A 1127 -44.74 30.26 -12.20
CA TRP A 1127 -45.56 29.67 -13.25
C TRP A 1127 -44.72 29.05 -14.38
N LYS A 1128 -43.64 29.72 -14.81
CA LYS A 1128 -42.68 29.18 -15.80
C LYS A 1128 -41.99 27.91 -15.30
N ILE A 1129 -41.55 27.90 -14.04
CA ILE A 1129 -40.92 26.73 -13.41
C ILE A 1129 -41.93 25.57 -13.28
N GLN A 1130 -43.17 25.86 -12.93
CA GLN A 1130 -44.24 24.87 -12.80
C GLN A 1130 -44.64 24.27 -14.15
N ARG A 1131 -44.53 25.04 -15.23
CA ARG A 1131 -44.72 24.54 -16.60
C ARG A 1131 -43.58 23.60 -17.01
N ILE A 1132 -42.33 23.92 -16.70
CA ILE A 1132 -41.16 23.05 -16.96
C ILE A 1132 -41.30 21.73 -16.19
N LEU A 1133 -41.71 21.78 -14.92
CA LEU A 1133 -41.99 20.59 -14.09
C LEU A 1133 -43.14 19.70 -14.61
N ASN A 1134 -44.13 20.30 -15.28
CA ASN A 1134 -45.26 19.57 -15.86
C ASN A 1134 -44.93 18.96 -17.24
N GLU A 1135 -43.98 19.53 -17.98
CA GLU A 1135 -43.47 18.96 -19.24
C GLU A 1135 -42.62 17.69 -18.96
N ASP A 1136 -41.87 17.62 -17.85
CA ASP A 1136 -41.08 16.43 -17.45
C ASP A 1136 -41.94 15.29 -16.86
N THR A 1137 -43.04 15.60 -16.18
CA THR A 1137 -43.93 14.56 -15.58
C THR A 1137 -44.77 13.82 -16.63
N ALA A 1138 -44.90 14.36 -17.84
CA ALA A 1138 -45.50 13.65 -18.98
C ALA A 1138 -44.60 12.56 -19.56
N ALA A 1139 -43.29 12.58 -19.27
CA ALA A 1139 -42.33 11.58 -19.75
C ALA A 1139 -42.20 10.35 -18.82
N GLU A 1140 -42.56 10.47 -17.54
CA GLU A 1140 -42.30 9.42 -16.52
C GLU A 1140 -43.52 8.61 -16.04
N THR A 1141 -44.74 8.89 -16.52
CA THR A 1141 -45.94 8.13 -16.13
C THR A 1141 -46.12 6.82 -16.92
N LYS A 1142 -45.15 5.91 -16.78
CA LYS A 1142 -45.34 4.46 -16.93
C LYS A 1142 -44.49 3.72 -15.91
N SER A 1143 -44.97 3.60 -14.67
CA SER A 1143 -45.04 2.32 -13.94
C SER A 1143 -45.25 2.49 -12.43
N THR A 1144 -46.24 1.74 -11.94
CA THR A 1144 -46.37 1.16 -10.60
C THR A 1144 -46.67 2.07 -9.40
N GLU A 1145 -47.97 2.15 -9.10
CA GLU A 1145 -48.55 2.41 -7.78
C GLU A 1145 -48.23 1.29 -6.79
N LEU A 1146 -47.94 1.65 -5.53
CA LEU A 1146 -48.15 0.78 -4.38
C LEU A 1146 -48.35 1.63 -3.10
N GLU A 1147 -49.58 1.64 -2.63
CA GLU A 1147 -50.06 2.29 -1.40
C GLU A 1147 -49.60 1.56 -0.13
N VAL A 1148 -49.24 2.30 0.93
CA VAL A 1148 -49.28 1.83 2.34
C VAL A 1148 -49.59 3.01 3.29
N PRO A 1149 -50.42 2.84 4.35
CA PRO A 1149 -51.14 3.93 5.01
C PRO A 1149 -50.47 4.53 6.27
N PHE A 1150 -50.96 5.72 6.64
CA PHE A 1150 -50.56 6.56 7.78
C PHE A 1150 -51.08 6.07 9.14
N HIS A 1151 -50.24 6.13 10.18
CA HIS A 1151 -50.69 6.29 11.57
C HIS A 1151 -49.84 7.29 12.39
N ARG A 1152 -50.54 8.17 13.12
CA ARG A 1152 -50.10 9.29 13.97
C ARG A 1152 -49.69 8.82 15.36
N VAL A 1153 -48.64 9.42 15.96
CA VAL A 1153 -48.59 9.78 17.40
C VAL A 1153 -47.81 11.10 17.63
N ARG A 1154 -48.33 11.92 18.55
CA ARG A 1154 -48.02 13.31 18.91
C ARG A 1154 -46.67 13.53 19.63
N ARG A 1155 -46.08 14.72 19.45
CA ARG A 1155 -45.16 15.40 20.38
C ARG A 1155 -45.85 16.61 21.02
N ALA A 1156 -45.56 16.85 22.29
CA ALA A 1156 -46.01 18.01 23.07
C ALA A 1156 -44.93 19.10 23.11
N ASN A 1157 -45.38 20.36 23.03
CA ASN A 1157 -44.62 21.58 23.26
C ASN A 1157 -44.86 22.07 24.71
N SER A 1158 -43.87 22.73 25.30
CA SER A 1158 -44.12 23.87 26.20
C SER A 1158 -42.96 24.87 26.13
N SER A 1159 -43.33 26.11 25.86
CA SER A 1159 -42.56 27.33 26.03
C SER A 1159 -43.19 28.09 27.21
N ASP A 1160 -42.37 28.62 28.12
CA ASP A 1160 -42.64 29.89 28.82
C ASP A 1160 -41.50 30.20 29.82
N MET A 1161 -40.68 31.19 29.49
CA MET A 1161 -40.50 32.40 30.30
C MET A 1161 -39.37 33.25 29.73
N MET A 1162 -39.73 34.49 29.41
CA MET A 1162 -38.85 35.55 28.93
C MET A 1162 -38.73 36.63 30.01
N GLY A 1163 -37.53 37.15 30.21
CA GLY A 1163 -37.29 38.57 30.49
C GLY A 1163 -37.37 39.06 31.94
N SER A 1164 -36.22 39.18 32.61
CA SER A 1164 -35.84 40.44 33.27
C SER A 1164 -34.34 40.44 33.63
N MET A 1165 -33.75 41.64 33.61
CA MET A 1165 -32.43 42.02 34.13
C MET A 1165 -31.22 41.91 33.19
N LEU A 1166 -31.11 42.92 32.31
CA LEU A 1166 -29.83 43.55 31.98
C LEU A 1166 -29.38 44.45 33.14
N ARG A 1167 -28.18 44.21 33.69
CA ARG A 1167 -27.25 45.23 34.23
C ARG A 1167 -25.90 44.57 34.55
N GLY A 1168 -24.84 45.03 33.88
CA GLY A 1168 -23.49 44.45 33.97
C GLY A 1168 -22.61 44.99 35.09
N LYS A 1169 -21.49 44.28 35.35
CA LYS A 1169 -20.17 44.75 35.85
C LYS A 1169 -19.17 43.55 35.91
N PRO A 1170 -17.84 43.78 36.05
CA PRO A 1170 -16.76 43.50 35.09
C PRO A 1170 -16.03 42.13 35.28
N PRO A 1171 -15.07 41.77 34.39
CA PRO A 1171 -14.32 40.51 34.53
C PRO A 1171 -13.33 40.54 35.71
N VAL A 1172 -13.36 39.45 36.49
CA VAL A 1172 -12.47 39.17 37.63
C VAL A 1172 -11.09 38.76 37.10
N ALA A 1173 -10.05 39.37 37.67
CA ALA A 1173 -8.64 39.11 37.38
C ALA A 1173 -8.18 37.72 37.85
N PHE A 1174 -7.33 37.07 37.05
CA PHE A 1174 -6.62 35.85 37.44
C PHE A 1174 -5.39 36.17 38.32
N PRO A 1175 -5.07 35.33 39.32
CA PRO A 1175 -3.99 35.58 40.26
C PRO A 1175 -2.60 35.26 39.68
N ARG A 1176 -1.61 36.07 40.06
CA ARG A 1176 -0.17 35.87 39.81
C ARG A 1176 0.35 34.61 40.54
N PRO A 1177 1.36 33.91 40.00
CA PRO A 1177 2.08 32.88 40.75
C PRO A 1177 3.07 33.50 41.75
N PRO A 1178 3.41 32.79 42.85
CA PRO A 1178 4.28 33.31 43.89
C PRO A 1178 5.77 33.20 43.54
N GLU A 1179 6.51 34.27 43.77
CA GLU A 1179 7.96 34.25 43.98
C GLU A 1179 8.26 33.64 45.35
N LYS A 1180 9.22 32.70 45.41
CA LYS A 1180 10.07 32.49 46.60
C LYS A 1180 11.47 32.01 46.19
N GLN A 1181 12.43 32.89 46.52
CA GLN A 1181 13.78 32.69 47.07
C GLN A 1181 14.76 31.75 46.35
#